data_AF-E9G499-F1
#
_entry.id   AF-E9G499-F1
#
_cell.length_a   1.000
_cell.length_b   1.000
_cell.length_c   1.000
_cell.angle_alpha   90.00
_cell.angle_beta   90.00
_cell.angle_gamma   90.00
#
_symmetry.space_group_name_H-M   'P 1'
#
loop_
_entity.id
_entity.type
_entity.pdbx_description
1 polymer ?
#
loop_
_entity_poly.entity_id
_entity_poly.type
_entity_poly.pdbx_seq_one_letter_code
_entity_poly.pdbx_strand_id
1 'polypeptide(L)'
;MITTVRHEYCRNINRKEYTPFGNSRARNVFKDFYFGGNLNDPNEVTKVLLLGCGDLRNTFLATASKPPQQNQCLFDFWEILYPGELQEKAQNGNADLLTPLVNEMAEQFKDREYFTGLAPCVRKKIYDEVLKCYRNGSSRLEKNDEPVCVNPTMLNPETHDWDLFWLNPFEGYLPMEKGELITSVEEIMTQSCSKILKRLVSSYRSRISTVKIVFHLEEAVEFCYSDANKFDVIYCSYFVNHVGLANLVVACCQKLSDNPNAVFYTEIMTDRHHSANTIVETSLGAPLSMIPTIYGLRLADHVELRDAAVDYLRCNTLRTGRPVNLCWQKVPTFQNIKLVPSPDLNRCLTKLSELCHLTAYPKPLPPVVKCRGTEIFYTPLTFNFILDSMIERLGHDSWLPDLLQLEIAPQFRLARRILEDWKNGKKMKKYTAGVMHLVKSTSSKEYEHLIRLVFVHNASYKLNPVLSGPDVHFIDNFELELKHSSRGIEVETVSFLLPSDHGFDGTYGATIFNAFNGMPLLLLDPFESMRVEEYLVPYPMDQSIKSKLPLDPKEKMYMKVESCIESEEQYTLRIAIECDGNVSGLKISTNAQAPCESCHDVTVSLTQPSKIKPLSLTFPFPILAKNFQATLHRKSRHVDLLLKKSLLEPWPCEFHTKKSKLIVDDLVPWKNDPLTSEDGLCLEYHLSCQFLSKDMMLDPSHDSKSSALHNVRLKLVAFMSSEADYVRYGRNDDWYLMKLHRPLLTSPMGTPILLITAFDDNLKNISKKISQTNPTVFKEGMDDLKVYQKIFPSKGFIVDVDTEEEFQLFRFLLRLNSTRIEPSKWQKENIPLGGSSDWLATFLSPLYQDSYSKESIKVLPPYENCCTVCKKIPEKLKRCSRCRYIAYCSVECQHSHWPIHKAICKKL
;
A
#
# COMPACT_ATOMS: atom_id res chain seq x y z
N MET A 1 13.53 -19.21 12.66
CA MET A 1 13.98 -19.60 11.29
C MET A 1 12.88 -19.34 10.27
N ILE A 2 12.92 -18.19 9.59
CA ILE A 2 11.99 -17.83 8.51
C ILE A 2 12.82 -17.19 7.40
N THR A 3 13.51 -17.98 6.57
CA THR A 3 14.39 -17.45 5.51
C THR A 3 15.15 -16.18 5.94
N THR A 4 15.83 -16.23 7.10
CA THR A 4 16.26 -15.04 7.83
C THR A 4 17.77 -14.89 7.83
N VAL A 5 18.27 -13.66 7.71
CA VAL A 5 19.70 -13.32 7.77
C VAL A 5 19.96 -12.69 9.14
N ARG A 6 20.41 -13.49 10.11
CA ARG A 6 20.66 -13.03 11.46
C ARG A 6 21.84 -12.07 11.48
N HIS A 7 21.58 -10.78 11.66
CA HIS A 7 22.60 -9.74 11.81
C HIS A 7 22.78 -9.34 13.29
N GLU A 8 24.00 -9.42 13.79
CA GLU A 8 24.40 -8.71 15.01
C GLU A 8 24.68 -7.23 14.69
N TYR A 9 24.03 -6.32 15.42
CA TYR A 9 24.25 -4.87 15.28
C TYR A 9 25.57 -4.46 15.96
N CYS A 10 26.62 -4.17 15.17
CA CYS A 10 27.87 -3.60 15.68
C CYS A 10 27.91 -2.07 15.53
N ARG A 11 28.31 -1.41 16.63
CA ARG A 11 28.19 0.03 16.90
C ARG A 11 29.41 0.86 16.48
N ASN A 12 30.24 0.38 15.57
CA ASN A 12 31.46 1.05 15.13
C ASN A 12 31.80 0.61 13.70
N ILE A 13 32.03 1.56 12.78
CA ILE A 13 33.16 1.61 11.82
C ILE A 13 32.86 2.51 10.61
N ASN A 14 33.78 3.47 10.43
CA ASN A 14 34.01 4.41 9.33
C ASN A 14 34.21 3.79 7.91
N ARG A 15 33.26 3.03 7.35
CA ARG A 15 33.31 2.63 5.92
C ARG A 15 31.99 2.81 5.18
N LYS A 16 32.11 3.39 3.97
CA LYS A 16 31.05 3.80 3.02
C LYS A 16 30.18 2.67 2.42
N GLU A 17 30.16 1.46 2.99
CA GLU A 17 29.44 0.30 2.40
C GLU A 17 28.46 -0.36 3.38
N TYR A 18 27.86 0.43 4.27
CA TYR A 18 26.80 -0.03 5.17
C TYR A 18 25.47 0.61 4.78
N THR A 19 24.57 -0.18 4.18
CA THR A 19 23.13 0.11 4.11
C THR A 19 22.44 -0.65 5.24
N PRO A 20 22.18 -0.03 6.41
CA PRO A 20 21.35 -0.66 7.42
C PRO A 20 19.94 -0.93 6.85
N PHE A 21 19.32 -2.04 7.29
CA PHE A 21 17.90 -2.27 7.12
C PHE A 21 17.10 -1.07 7.67
N GLY A 22 16.11 -0.63 6.90
CA GLY A 22 15.28 0.54 7.20
C GLY A 22 16.02 1.86 7.00
N ASN A 23 16.11 2.31 5.75
CA ASN A 23 16.59 3.65 5.41
C ASN A 23 15.38 4.58 5.17
N SER A 24 14.66 4.96 6.23
CA SER A 24 13.66 6.04 6.17
C SER A 24 14.31 7.43 6.23
N ARG A 25 15.44 7.59 5.52
CA ARG A 25 16.23 8.82 5.52
C ARG A 25 15.37 10.03 5.11
N ALA A 26 14.44 9.90 4.17
CA ALA A 26 13.61 11.03 3.73
C ALA A 26 12.64 11.60 4.78
N ARG A 27 12.34 10.86 5.86
CA ARG A 27 11.09 11.04 6.61
C ARG A 27 11.32 11.55 8.03
N ASN A 28 10.55 12.56 8.42
CA ASN A 28 10.49 13.00 9.81
C ASN A 28 9.47 12.16 10.58
N VAL A 29 9.96 11.08 11.20
CA VAL A 29 9.09 10.13 11.91
C VAL A 29 8.37 10.73 13.12
N PHE A 30 8.85 11.84 13.69
CA PHE A 30 8.09 12.54 14.72
C PHE A 30 6.79 13.18 14.20
N LYS A 31 6.70 13.45 12.90
CA LYS A 31 5.48 13.95 12.24
C LYS A 31 4.45 12.84 12.12
N ASP A 32 4.87 11.60 11.88
CA ASP A 32 3.99 10.42 11.86
C ASP A 32 3.52 10.03 13.27
N PHE A 33 4.38 10.23 14.27
CA PHE A 33 4.02 10.10 15.69
C PHE A 33 3.25 11.31 16.23
N TYR A 34 2.89 12.28 15.39
CA TYR A 34 1.93 13.31 15.76
C TYR A 34 0.53 12.67 15.78
N PHE A 35 0.24 11.93 16.85
CA PHE A 35 -1.09 11.42 17.15
C PHE A 35 -2.02 12.61 17.38
N GLY A 36 -2.60 13.13 16.29
CA GLY A 36 -3.69 14.08 16.29
C GLY A 36 -4.94 13.39 16.81
N GLY A 37 -5.08 13.37 18.13
CA GLY A 37 -6.28 12.89 18.83
C GLY A 37 -6.29 11.39 19.16
N ASN A 38 -6.37 11.11 20.46
CA ASN A 38 -7.09 9.98 21.06
C ASN A 38 -6.58 8.53 20.84
N LEU A 39 -5.30 8.27 21.12
CA LEU A 39 -4.92 6.96 21.71
C LEU A 39 -5.02 6.95 23.24
N ASN A 40 -5.33 8.10 23.86
CA ASN A 40 -5.31 8.23 25.32
C ASN A 40 -6.73 8.12 25.90
N ASP A 41 -7.08 6.95 26.43
CA ASP A 41 -7.49 6.95 27.82
C ASP A 41 -6.25 7.42 28.62
N PRO A 42 -6.32 8.50 29.42
CA PRO A 42 -5.18 8.98 30.19
C PRO A 42 -4.54 7.93 31.11
N ASN A 43 -5.17 6.76 31.29
CA ASN A 43 -4.69 5.66 32.11
C ASN A 43 -4.00 4.51 31.35
N GLU A 44 -3.99 4.49 30.01
CA GLU A 44 -3.47 3.35 29.23
C GLU A 44 -2.20 3.71 28.42
N VAL A 45 -1.16 2.88 28.56
CA VAL A 45 0.14 3.10 27.88
C VAL A 45 0.06 2.56 26.45
N THR A 46 0.18 3.44 25.46
CA THR A 46 0.28 3.05 24.04
C THR A 46 1.59 2.34 23.76
N LYS A 47 1.55 1.12 23.20
CA LYS A 47 2.75 0.35 22.84
C LYS A 47 3.07 0.50 21.36
N VAL A 48 4.25 1.02 21.06
CA VAL A 48 4.74 1.24 19.69
C VAL A 48 5.90 0.29 19.40
N LEU A 49 5.84 -0.43 18.29
CA LEU A 49 6.93 -1.26 17.78
C LEU A 49 7.51 -0.64 16.51
N LEU A 50 8.82 -0.39 16.54
CA LEU A 50 9.60 0.00 15.38
C LEU A 50 10.40 -1.22 14.92
N LEU A 51 10.01 -1.81 13.79
CA LEU A 51 10.60 -3.02 13.22
C LEU A 51 11.60 -2.65 12.14
N GLY A 52 12.87 -2.98 12.35
CA GLY A 52 13.93 -2.74 11.36
C GLY A 52 14.27 -1.27 11.15
N CYS A 53 13.97 -0.37 12.11
CA CYS A 53 14.23 1.06 12.01
C CYS A 53 15.47 1.48 12.85
N GLY A 54 16.65 0.98 12.46
CA GLY A 54 17.91 1.29 13.15
C GLY A 54 18.31 2.77 13.09
N ASP A 55 17.95 3.44 11.99
CA ASP A 55 18.08 4.88 11.77
C ASP A 55 17.36 5.69 12.87
N LEU A 56 16.12 5.36 13.19
CA LEU A 56 15.31 6.05 14.19
C LEU A 56 15.89 5.95 15.59
N ARG A 57 16.44 4.80 15.97
CA ARG A 57 17.12 4.68 17.27
C ARG A 57 18.30 5.65 17.36
N ASN A 58 19.10 5.76 16.30
CA ASN A 58 20.23 6.67 16.27
C ASN A 58 19.77 8.14 16.27
N THR A 59 18.66 8.46 15.59
CA THR A 59 17.97 9.76 15.67
C THR A 59 17.58 10.16 17.09
N PHE A 60 17.01 9.23 17.89
CA PHE A 60 16.69 9.50 19.29
C PHE A 60 17.95 9.71 20.15
N LEU A 61 19.04 8.99 19.86
CA LEU A 61 20.32 9.07 20.60
C LEU A 61 21.20 10.27 20.19
N ALA A 62 21.22 10.65 18.92
CA ALA A 62 22.08 11.70 18.34
C ALA A 62 21.73 13.12 18.83
N THR A 63 20.57 13.29 19.48
CA THR A 63 20.22 14.53 20.19
C THR A 63 21.13 14.85 21.39
N ALA A 64 22.26 14.13 21.60
CA ALA A 64 23.08 14.19 22.81
C ALA A 64 24.62 14.30 22.66
N SER A 65 25.25 14.39 21.47
CA SER A 65 26.76 14.38 21.38
C SER A 65 27.37 15.07 20.14
N LYS A 66 28.70 15.34 20.15
CA LYS A 66 29.55 16.17 19.22
C LYS A 66 30.44 15.35 18.21
N PRO A 67 31.02 15.95 17.13
CA PRO A 67 31.45 15.28 15.85
C PRO A 67 32.97 14.97 15.65
N PRO A 68 33.34 14.17 14.61
CA PRO A 68 34.40 14.51 13.63
C PRO A 68 34.00 14.30 12.12
N GLN A 69 34.94 14.28 11.16
CA GLN A 69 34.84 14.85 9.77
C GLN A 69 34.41 13.96 8.57
N GLN A 70 33.62 14.57 7.65
CA GLN A 70 33.46 14.49 6.17
C GLN A 70 33.77 13.22 5.35
N ASN A 71 32.86 12.90 4.41
CA ASN A 71 33.11 11.95 3.31
C ASN A 71 32.41 12.24 1.96
N GLN A 72 33.10 11.84 0.90
CA GLN A 72 32.92 12.13 -0.53
C GLN A 72 32.06 11.05 -1.22
N CYS A 73 30.71 11.11 -1.13
CA CYS A 73 29.84 9.95 -1.46
C CYS A 73 28.93 10.09 -2.70
N LEU A 74 28.79 11.28 -3.30
CA LEU A 74 27.85 11.52 -4.40
C LEU A 74 28.26 10.89 -5.75
N PHE A 75 29.55 10.76 -6.02
CA PHE A 75 30.06 10.25 -7.31
C PHE A 75 29.93 8.73 -7.45
N ASP A 76 30.31 7.99 -6.42
CA ASP A 76 30.29 6.51 -6.41
C ASP A 76 28.87 5.95 -6.62
N PHE A 77 27.85 6.68 -6.15
CA PHE A 77 26.46 6.23 -6.17
C PHE A 77 25.77 6.41 -7.54
N TRP A 78 26.15 7.42 -8.34
CA TRP A 78 25.55 7.63 -9.67
C TRP A 78 26.16 6.71 -10.74
N GLU A 79 27.44 6.34 -10.59
CA GLU A 79 28.09 5.36 -11.45
C GLU A 79 27.47 3.96 -11.31
N ILE A 80 26.92 3.65 -10.12
CA ILE A 80 26.16 2.42 -9.85
C ILE A 80 24.80 2.42 -10.59
N LEU A 81 24.09 3.55 -10.61
CA LEU A 81 22.78 3.65 -11.23
C LEU A 81 22.80 3.79 -12.77
N TYR A 82 23.78 4.52 -13.30
CA TYR A 82 23.88 4.86 -14.73
C TYR A 82 25.30 4.62 -15.24
N PRO A 83 25.78 3.36 -15.23
CA PRO A 83 27.12 3.05 -15.68
C PRO A 83 27.30 3.48 -17.15
N GLY A 84 28.26 4.36 -17.41
CA GLY A 84 28.64 4.82 -18.76
C GLY A 84 28.02 6.15 -19.23
N GLU A 85 26.84 6.58 -18.74
CA GLU A 85 26.20 7.84 -19.20
C GLU A 85 27.02 9.09 -18.80
N LEU A 86 27.72 9.05 -17.66
CA LEU A 86 28.60 10.13 -17.20
C LEU A 86 29.89 10.23 -18.01
N GLN A 87 30.48 9.09 -18.42
CA GLN A 87 31.70 9.07 -19.24
C GLN A 87 31.44 9.59 -20.66
N GLU A 88 30.30 9.25 -21.24
CA GLU A 88 29.90 9.70 -22.58
C GLU A 88 29.58 11.21 -22.63
N LYS A 89 29.03 11.76 -21.53
CA LYS A 89 28.81 13.22 -21.38
C LYS A 89 30.09 13.99 -21.03
N ALA A 90 30.97 13.41 -20.19
CA ALA A 90 32.28 14.00 -19.86
C ALA A 90 33.21 14.07 -21.09
N GLN A 91 33.14 13.09 -21.99
CA GLN A 91 33.92 13.08 -23.23
C GLN A 91 33.47 14.16 -24.24
N ASN A 92 32.23 14.64 -24.14
CA ASN A 92 31.66 15.62 -25.08
C ASN A 92 31.71 17.08 -24.60
N GLY A 93 32.14 17.35 -23.37
CA GLY A 93 32.34 18.72 -22.89
C GLY A 93 33.17 18.76 -21.61
N ASN A 94 34.25 19.55 -21.60
CA ASN A 94 35.03 19.90 -20.41
C ASN A 94 34.19 20.73 -19.42
N ALA A 95 33.15 20.16 -18.83
CA ALA A 95 32.24 20.83 -17.90
C ALA A 95 32.06 20.00 -16.62
N ASP A 96 32.03 20.70 -15.48
CA ASP A 96 31.69 20.14 -14.17
C ASP A 96 30.24 19.58 -14.20
N LEU A 97 30.10 18.25 -14.27
CA LEU A 97 28.82 17.55 -14.37
C LEU A 97 27.99 17.60 -13.08
N LEU A 98 28.61 17.90 -11.94
CA LEU A 98 27.93 17.96 -10.64
C LEU A 98 27.06 19.22 -10.52
N THR A 99 27.54 20.34 -11.05
CA THR A 99 26.88 21.64 -10.94
C THR A 99 25.50 21.67 -11.62
N PRO A 100 25.32 21.25 -12.90
CA PRO A 100 24.01 21.19 -13.54
C PRO A 100 23.02 20.29 -12.79
N LEU A 101 23.47 19.13 -12.31
CA LEU A 101 22.62 18.15 -11.59
C LEU A 101 22.13 18.69 -10.25
N VAL A 102 23.03 19.25 -9.46
CA VAL A 102 22.69 19.82 -8.15
C VAL A 102 21.78 21.05 -8.32
N ASN A 103 22.00 21.87 -9.35
CA ASN A 103 21.09 22.96 -9.68
C ASN A 103 19.70 22.44 -10.07
N GLU A 104 19.62 21.34 -10.83
CA GLU A 104 18.35 20.70 -11.20
C GLU A 104 17.59 20.20 -9.96
N MET A 105 18.26 19.53 -9.03
CA MET A 105 17.66 19.06 -7.76
C MET A 105 17.19 20.22 -6.87
N ALA A 106 17.96 21.31 -6.81
CA ALA A 106 17.61 22.50 -6.05
C ALA A 106 16.44 23.27 -6.68
N GLU A 107 16.41 23.41 -8.01
CA GLU A 107 15.27 23.98 -8.72
C GLU A 107 14.03 23.11 -8.50
N GLN A 108 14.11 21.78 -8.67
CA GLN A 108 12.97 20.90 -8.39
C GLN A 108 12.37 21.06 -6.98
N PHE A 109 13.22 21.35 -5.98
CA PHE A 109 12.77 21.59 -4.61
C PHE A 109 12.10 22.96 -4.42
N LYS A 110 12.71 24.06 -4.90
CA LYS A 110 12.20 25.44 -4.82
C LYS A 110 10.82 25.59 -5.45
N ASP A 111 10.55 24.75 -6.41
CA ASP A 111 9.55 24.96 -7.43
C ASP A 111 8.32 24.07 -7.09
N ARG A 112 8.32 23.48 -5.88
CA ARG A 112 7.21 22.78 -5.21
C ARG A 112 6.07 23.73 -4.88
N GLU A 113 4.86 23.18 -4.87
CA GLU A 113 3.60 23.91 -4.67
C GLU A 113 3.54 24.71 -3.34
N TYR A 114 4.24 24.26 -2.30
CA TYR A 114 4.30 24.97 -1.00
C TYR A 114 5.09 26.28 -1.03
N PHE A 115 5.93 26.49 -2.04
CA PHE A 115 6.73 27.71 -2.19
C PHE A 115 6.15 28.66 -3.24
N THR A 116 5.12 28.22 -3.97
CA THR A 116 4.36 29.06 -4.91
C THR A 116 3.57 30.11 -4.16
N GLY A 117 3.59 31.36 -4.65
CA GLY A 117 3.01 32.52 -3.98
C GLY A 117 3.93 33.19 -2.94
N LEU A 118 5.11 32.65 -2.66
CA LEU A 118 6.14 33.37 -1.90
C LEU A 118 6.80 34.43 -2.77
N ALA A 119 7.11 35.58 -2.18
CA ALA A 119 7.81 36.66 -2.86
C ALA A 119 9.10 36.13 -3.56
N PRO A 120 9.45 36.60 -4.77
CA PRO A 120 10.60 36.09 -5.52
C PRO A 120 11.92 36.06 -4.73
N CYS A 121 12.12 37.04 -3.83
CA CYS A 121 13.27 37.10 -2.95
C CYS A 121 13.31 35.96 -1.91
N VAL A 122 12.16 35.51 -1.42
CA VAL A 122 12.01 34.39 -0.48
C VAL A 122 12.27 33.07 -1.20
N ARG A 123 11.70 32.88 -2.40
CA ARG A 123 11.96 31.69 -3.24
C ARG A 123 13.44 31.54 -3.59
N LYS A 124 14.10 32.65 -3.92
CA LYS A 124 15.55 32.67 -4.19
C LYS A 124 16.36 32.25 -2.97
N LYS A 125 16.02 32.74 -1.76
CA LYS A 125 16.68 32.33 -0.51
C LYS A 125 16.55 30.82 -0.26
N ILE A 126 15.35 30.26 -0.44
CA ILE A 126 15.09 28.82 -0.30
C ILE A 126 15.93 28.02 -1.30
N TYR A 127 15.98 28.45 -2.57
CA TYR A 127 16.80 27.82 -3.59
C TYR A 127 18.29 27.84 -3.24
N ASP A 128 18.82 29.01 -2.89
CA ASP A 128 20.24 29.19 -2.55
C ASP A 128 20.62 28.34 -1.32
N GLU A 129 19.74 28.24 -0.33
CA GLU A 129 19.92 27.41 0.86
C GLU A 129 19.94 25.91 0.53
N VAL A 130 19.00 25.43 -0.29
CA VAL A 130 18.92 24.03 -0.71
C VAL A 130 20.10 23.65 -1.59
N LEU A 131 20.46 24.53 -2.53
CA LEU A 131 21.63 24.40 -3.39
C LEU A 131 22.91 24.30 -2.56
N LYS A 132 23.06 25.15 -1.54
CA LYS A 132 24.16 25.09 -0.58
C LYS A 132 24.17 23.78 0.20
N CYS A 133 23.00 23.27 0.63
CA CYS A 133 22.89 22.00 1.32
C CYS A 133 23.36 20.82 0.47
N TYR A 134 22.95 20.74 -0.80
CA TYR A 134 23.40 19.69 -1.72
C TYR A 134 24.89 19.79 -2.04
N ARG A 135 25.44 21.00 -2.22
CA ARG A 135 26.88 21.21 -2.49
C ARG A 135 27.76 20.86 -1.29
N ASN A 136 27.33 21.25 -0.10
CA ASN A 136 28.16 21.14 1.11
C ASN A 136 27.91 19.84 1.88
N GLY A 137 26.85 19.09 1.56
CA GLY A 137 26.42 17.92 2.33
C GLY A 137 26.04 18.25 3.78
N SER A 138 25.69 19.52 4.06
CA SER A 138 25.44 20.02 5.42
C SER A 138 24.42 21.16 5.43
N SER A 139 23.59 21.21 6.47
CA SER A 139 22.67 22.33 6.77
C SER A 139 23.17 23.20 7.95
N ARG A 140 24.46 23.10 8.29
CA ARG A 140 25.05 23.90 9.38
C ARG A 140 25.00 25.39 9.02
N LEU A 141 24.53 26.20 9.97
CA LEU A 141 24.59 27.66 9.88
C LEU A 141 26.03 28.11 10.16
N GLU A 142 26.62 28.91 9.28
CA GLU A 142 28.03 29.36 9.36
C GLU A 142 28.36 30.17 10.62
N LYS A 143 27.34 30.64 11.34
CA LYS A 143 27.47 31.55 12.49
C LYS A 143 27.20 30.91 13.86
N ASN A 144 26.92 29.60 13.93
CA ASN A 144 26.60 28.92 15.19
C ASN A 144 27.67 27.88 15.56
N ASP A 145 28.16 27.96 16.80
CA ASP A 145 29.03 26.94 17.40
C ASP A 145 28.31 25.59 17.65
N GLU A 146 26.97 25.58 17.54
CA GLU A 146 26.13 24.39 17.71
C GLU A 146 25.48 23.95 16.38
N PRO A 147 25.55 22.64 16.03
CA PRO A 147 24.94 22.13 14.82
C PRO A 147 23.40 22.16 14.89
N VAL A 148 22.75 22.80 13.91
CA VAL A 148 21.29 22.80 13.77
C VAL A 148 20.84 21.52 13.05
N CYS A 149 20.31 20.55 13.82
CA CYS A 149 19.68 19.37 13.26
C CYS A 149 18.32 19.73 12.66
N VAL A 150 18.17 19.57 11.35
CA VAL A 150 16.89 19.76 10.66
C VAL A 150 16.19 18.46 10.35
N ASN A 151 16.88 17.31 10.26
CA ASN A 151 16.27 15.99 10.09
C ASN A 151 17.14 14.91 10.73
N PRO A 152 16.87 14.47 11.96
CA PRO A 152 17.81 13.60 12.66
C PRO A 152 17.93 12.18 12.07
N THR A 153 17.10 11.78 11.09
CA THR A 153 17.16 10.46 10.44
C THR A 153 18.16 10.38 9.29
N MET A 154 18.56 11.52 8.71
CA MET A 154 19.58 11.56 7.66
C MET A 154 20.97 11.92 8.20
N LEU A 155 21.08 12.24 9.49
CA LEU A 155 22.35 12.59 10.10
C LEU A 155 23.15 11.34 10.41
N ASN A 156 24.40 11.34 9.95
CA ASN A 156 25.38 10.41 10.45
C ASN A 156 25.63 10.69 11.94
N PRO A 157 25.49 9.70 12.83
CA PRO A 157 25.64 9.90 14.28
C PRO A 157 27.09 10.15 14.71
N GLU A 158 28.07 9.79 13.88
CA GLU A 158 29.50 10.03 14.14
C GLU A 158 29.93 11.40 13.59
N THR A 159 29.55 11.73 12.35
CA THR A 159 30.07 12.93 11.68
C THR A 159 29.18 14.17 11.79
N HIS A 160 27.89 13.97 12.09
CA HIS A 160 26.85 14.99 12.03
C HIS A 160 26.76 15.67 10.65
N ASP A 161 27.24 14.99 9.61
CA ASP A 161 27.02 15.33 8.21
C ASP A 161 25.82 14.52 7.69
N TRP A 162 25.20 14.99 6.61
CA TRP A 162 24.13 14.25 5.96
C TRP A 162 24.72 13.03 5.27
N ASP A 163 24.20 11.83 5.55
CA ASP A 163 24.46 10.70 4.68
C ASP A 163 23.75 10.99 3.34
N LEU A 164 24.53 11.43 2.34
CA LEU A 164 24.04 11.85 1.03
C LEU A 164 23.35 10.70 0.28
N PHE A 165 22.04 10.60 0.46
CA PHE A 165 21.11 9.98 -0.48
C PHE A 165 20.52 11.08 -1.39
N TRP A 166 19.84 10.74 -2.49
CA TRP A 166 19.17 11.71 -3.39
C TRP A 166 18.04 12.56 -2.74
N LEU A 167 18.00 12.61 -1.42
CA LEU A 167 16.98 13.21 -0.59
C LEU A 167 17.54 14.48 0.03
N ASN A 168 16.69 15.48 0.20
CA ASN A 168 17.05 16.72 0.88
C ASN A 168 16.56 16.65 2.34
N PRO A 169 17.36 17.06 3.35
CA PRO A 169 16.97 17.02 4.75
C PRO A 169 15.66 17.75 5.06
N PHE A 170 15.23 18.70 4.23
CA PHE A 170 13.97 19.42 4.42
C PHE A 170 12.74 18.65 3.89
N GLU A 171 12.91 17.60 3.10
CA GLU A 171 11.79 16.91 2.44
C GLU A 171 10.80 16.29 3.42
N GLY A 172 11.30 15.68 4.50
CA GLY A 172 10.46 15.05 5.52
C GLY A 172 9.55 16.00 6.29
N TYR A 173 9.72 17.32 6.12
CA TYR A 173 8.92 18.34 6.79
C TYR A 173 7.79 18.86 5.93
N LEU A 174 7.85 18.66 4.61
CA LEU A 174 6.83 19.12 3.69
C LEU A 174 5.64 18.13 3.66
N PRO A 175 4.38 18.58 3.50
CA PRO A 175 3.85 19.94 3.67
C PRO A 175 4.18 20.58 5.02
N MET A 176 4.49 21.88 5.05
CA MET A 176 4.48 22.66 6.30
C MET A 176 3.09 23.27 6.53
N GLU A 177 2.63 23.27 7.79
CA GLU A 177 1.40 23.94 8.23
C GLU A 177 1.54 25.47 8.10
N LYS A 178 0.40 26.16 8.03
CA LYS A 178 0.35 27.63 7.94
C LYS A 178 1.07 28.29 9.13
N GLY A 179 2.06 29.12 8.83
CA GLY A 179 2.86 29.82 9.84
C GLY A 179 4.07 29.04 10.37
N GLU A 180 4.31 27.82 9.89
CA GLU A 180 5.55 27.09 10.19
C GLU A 180 6.74 27.60 9.36
N LEU A 181 6.50 28.08 8.14
CA LEU A 181 7.52 28.66 7.28
C LEU A 181 7.86 30.09 7.74
N ILE A 182 9.08 30.27 8.23
CA ILE A 182 9.59 31.54 8.74
C ILE A 182 10.30 32.27 7.60
N THR A 183 9.61 33.17 6.90
CA THR A 183 10.17 33.86 5.71
C THR A 183 11.01 35.10 6.03
N SER A 184 11.00 35.56 7.29
CA SER A 184 11.68 36.78 7.74
C SER A 184 13.18 36.61 7.99
N VAL A 185 13.75 35.44 7.72
CA VAL A 185 15.15 35.08 8.06
C VAL A 185 15.98 34.80 6.80
N GLU A 186 17.29 34.59 6.96
CA GLU A 186 18.18 34.24 5.84
C GLU A 186 18.06 32.75 5.48
N GLU A 187 18.24 31.85 6.44
CA GLU A 187 18.11 30.40 6.25
C GLU A 187 16.70 29.90 6.63
N ILE A 188 15.76 30.16 5.71
CA ILE A 188 14.33 29.92 5.88
C ILE A 188 14.03 28.45 6.19
N MET A 189 14.55 27.52 5.40
CA MET A 189 14.20 26.10 5.52
C MET A 189 14.77 25.49 6.79
N THR A 190 16.02 25.79 7.09
CA THR A 190 16.72 25.29 8.27
C THR A 190 16.03 25.74 9.55
N GLN A 191 15.70 27.03 9.65
CA GLN A 191 15.05 27.56 10.84
C GLN A 191 13.61 27.07 10.99
N SER A 192 12.86 26.99 9.90
CA SER A 192 11.48 26.46 9.89
C SER A 192 11.46 24.99 10.31
N CYS A 193 12.25 24.13 9.66
CA CYS A 193 12.33 22.70 9.99
C CYS A 193 12.83 22.47 11.42
N SER A 194 13.82 23.24 11.88
CA SER A 194 14.31 23.15 13.27
C SER A 194 13.22 23.50 14.28
N LYS A 195 12.41 24.53 14.02
CA LYS A 195 11.28 24.90 14.89
C LYS A 195 10.22 23.81 14.93
N ILE A 196 9.87 23.24 13.77
CA ILE A 196 8.93 22.11 13.66
C ILE A 196 9.46 20.92 14.45
N LEU A 197 10.71 20.54 14.24
CA LEU A 197 11.34 19.43 14.95
C LEU A 197 11.34 19.64 16.46
N LYS A 198 11.71 20.83 16.95
CA LYS A 198 11.66 21.17 18.39
C LYS A 198 10.25 21.03 18.96
N ARG A 199 9.23 21.48 18.22
CA ARG A 199 7.81 21.33 18.60
C ARG A 199 7.42 19.85 18.69
N LEU A 200 7.75 19.07 17.66
CA LEU A 200 7.46 17.64 17.60
C LEU A 200 8.17 16.84 18.70
N VAL A 201 9.45 17.10 18.94
CA VAL A 201 10.23 16.48 20.03
C VAL A 201 9.66 16.86 21.40
N SER A 202 9.26 18.13 21.61
CA SER A 202 8.64 18.56 22.87
C SER A 202 7.30 17.85 23.08
N SER A 203 6.51 17.74 22.03
CA SER A 203 5.23 17.01 22.04
C SER A 203 5.44 15.52 22.34
N TYR A 204 6.45 14.90 21.76
CA TYR A 204 6.85 13.53 22.07
C TYR A 204 7.28 13.37 23.53
N ARG A 205 8.18 14.24 24.03
CA ARG A 205 8.65 14.20 25.42
C ARG A 205 7.52 14.36 26.43
N SER A 206 6.50 15.18 26.12
CA SER A 206 5.33 15.33 26.99
C SER A 206 4.48 14.05 27.12
N ARG A 207 4.62 13.12 26.16
CA ARG A 207 3.86 11.87 26.07
C ARG A 207 4.69 10.63 26.39
N ILE A 208 5.97 10.78 26.75
CA ILE A 208 6.87 9.64 27.00
C ILE A 208 6.43 8.78 28.19
N SER A 209 5.66 9.35 29.13
CA SER A 209 5.04 8.59 30.23
C SER A 209 3.84 7.76 29.80
N THR A 210 3.18 8.10 28.69
CA THR A 210 1.98 7.42 28.17
C THR A 210 2.26 6.59 26.92
N VAL A 211 3.50 6.61 26.40
CA VAL A 211 3.92 5.88 25.19
C VAL A 211 5.16 5.04 25.49
N LYS A 212 5.07 3.73 25.26
CA LYS A 212 6.20 2.80 25.34
C LYS A 212 6.65 2.42 23.94
N ILE A 213 7.83 2.89 23.54
CA ILE A 213 8.46 2.52 22.28
C ILE A 213 9.38 1.32 22.48
N VAL A 214 9.22 0.30 21.63
CA VAL A 214 10.09 -0.85 21.53
C VAL A 214 10.76 -0.82 20.16
N PHE A 215 12.08 -0.77 20.15
CA PHE A 215 12.87 -0.92 18.93
C PHE A 215 13.26 -2.39 18.81
N HIS A 216 12.86 -3.01 17.71
CA HIS A 216 13.36 -4.33 17.34
C HIS A 216 14.26 -4.19 16.13
N LEU A 217 15.57 -4.32 16.37
CA LEU A 217 16.62 -4.10 15.38
C LEU A 217 17.14 -5.41 14.77
N GLU A 218 16.77 -6.54 15.38
CA GLU A 218 17.09 -7.88 14.90
C GLU A 218 16.00 -8.33 13.90
N GLU A 219 15.97 -9.62 13.60
CA GLU A 219 15.06 -10.20 12.61
C GLU A 219 13.58 -9.94 12.94
N ALA A 220 12.97 -9.02 12.19
CA ALA A 220 11.64 -8.50 12.46
C ALA A 220 10.54 -9.55 12.27
N VAL A 221 10.70 -10.41 11.28
CA VAL A 221 9.71 -11.46 10.97
C VAL A 221 9.75 -12.53 12.07
N GLU A 222 10.92 -13.02 12.47
CA GLU A 222 11.04 -13.99 13.56
C GLU A 222 10.51 -13.44 14.89
N PHE A 223 10.80 -12.18 15.21
CA PHE A 223 10.23 -11.53 16.38
C PHE A 223 8.70 -11.50 16.34
N CYS A 224 8.11 -11.26 15.16
CA CYS A 224 6.66 -11.23 15.01
C CYS A 224 5.99 -12.56 15.32
N TYR A 225 6.69 -13.69 15.15
CA TYR A 225 6.18 -15.02 15.46
C TYR A 225 6.62 -15.56 16.83
N SER A 226 7.33 -14.76 17.63
CA SER A 226 7.70 -15.13 19.00
C SER A 226 6.56 -14.86 19.99
N ASP A 227 6.50 -15.61 21.09
CA ASP A 227 5.60 -15.32 22.21
C ASP A 227 6.05 -14.07 22.96
N ALA A 228 5.48 -12.92 22.59
CA ALA A 228 5.69 -11.65 23.28
C ALA A 228 4.64 -10.60 22.89
N ASN A 229 4.46 -9.61 23.78
CA ASN A 229 3.60 -8.42 23.73
C ASN A 229 2.96 -8.06 22.38
N LYS A 230 1.65 -7.78 22.41
CA LYS A 230 0.96 -7.06 21.33
C LYS A 230 1.24 -5.56 21.37
N PHE A 231 1.14 -4.89 20.23
CA PHE A 231 1.44 -3.47 20.02
C PHE A 231 0.29 -2.75 19.35
N ASP A 232 0.00 -1.53 19.78
CA ASP A 232 -1.06 -0.69 19.21
C ASP A 232 -0.61 -0.02 17.91
N VAL A 233 0.70 0.22 17.77
CA VAL A 233 1.29 0.76 16.56
C VAL A 233 2.48 -0.10 16.17
N ILE A 234 2.47 -0.62 14.94
CA ILE A 234 3.63 -1.27 14.33
C ILE A 234 4.06 -0.42 13.13
N TYR A 235 5.34 -0.13 13.03
CA TYR A 235 5.88 0.64 11.92
C TYR A 235 7.04 -0.08 11.27
N CYS A 236 6.94 -0.25 9.94
CA CYS A 236 7.97 -0.82 9.08
C CYS A 236 8.23 0.12 7.89
N SER A 237 9.40 0.78 7.86
CA SER A 237 9.84 1.58 6.70
C SER A 237 10.80 0.79 5.82
N TYR A 238 10.65 0.91 4.49
CA TYR A 238 11.51 0.28 3.47
C TYR A 238 11.68 -1.25 3.54
N PHE A 239 11.01 -1.93 4.48
CA PHE A 239 11.22 -3.34 4.76
C PHE A 239 10.50 -4.27 3.77
N VAL A 240 9.45 -3.78 3.10
CA VAL A 240 8.71 -4.52 2.07
C VAL A 240 9.63 -4.94 0.90
N ASN A 241 10.64 -4.12 0.58
CA ASN A 241 11.63 -4.41 -0.47
C ASN A 241 12.67 -5.47 -0.07
N HIS A 242 12.62 -6.00 1.16
CA HIS A 242 13.60 -6.95 1.70
C HIS A 242 12.99 -8.30 2.10
N VAL A 243 11.73 -8.30 2.53
CA VAL A 243 11.03 -9.52 2.97
C VAL A 243 9.71 -9.76 2.25
N GLY A 244 9.27 -8.81 1.41
CA GLY A 244 7.99 -8.88 0.72
C GLY A 244 6.79 -8.51 1.59
N LEU A 245 5.74 -7.97 0.96
CA LEU A 245 4.57 -7.44 1.66
C LEU A 245 3.77 -8.54 2.35
N ALA A 246 3.59 -9.70 1.71
CA ALA A 246 2.79 -10.79 2.26
C ALA A 246 3.35 -11.30 3.59
N ASN A 247 4.66 -11.57 3.65
CA ASN A 247 5.37 -11.99 4.88
C ASN A 247 5.17 -10.99 6.03
N LEU A 248 5.22 -9.68 5.73
CA LEU A 248 5.02 -8.64 6.72
C LEU A 248 3.59 -8.57 7.24
N VAL A 249 2.62 -8.58 6.32
CA VAL A 249 1.20 -8.50 6.67
C VAL A 249 0.81 -9.69 7.54
N VAL A 250 1.21 -10.92 7.19
CA VAL A 250 0.88 -12.11 8.00
C VAL A 250 1.57 -12.08 9.37
N ALA A 251 2.85 -11.69 9.43
CA ALA A 251 3.61 -11.69 10.68
C ALA A 251 3.13 -10.57 11.63
N CYS A 252 2.98 -9.35 11.13
CA CYS A 252 2.54 -8.20 11.93
C CYS A 252 1.08 -8.33 12.38
N CYS A 253 0.22 -9.08 11.67
CA CYS A 253 -1.15 -9.34 12.09
C CYS A 253 -1.21 -9.99 13.48
N GLN A 254 -0.26 -10.87 13.81
CA GLN A 254 -0.19 -11.52 15.13
C GLN A 254 0.25 -10.57 16.25
N LYS A 255 1.16 -9.65 15.95
CA LYS A 255 1.68 -8.67 16.93
C LYS A 255 0.80 -7.46 17.11
N LEU A 256 -0.06 -7.13 16.15
CA LEU A 256 -0.95 -5.99 16.27
C LEU A 256 -1.96 -6.24 17.40
N SER A 257 -2.23 -5.25 18.24
CA SER A 257 -3.21 -5.37 19.33
C SER A 257 -4.62 -5.53 18.77
N ASP A 258 -5.53 -6.08 19.57
CA ASP A 258 -6.94 -6.22 19.18
C ASP A 258 -7.74 -4.93 19.40
N ASN A 259 -7.05 -3.83 19.76
CA ASN A 259 -7.65 -2.50 19.86
C ASN A 259 -8.13 -2.05 18.46
N PRO A 260 -9.37 -1.58 18.29
CA PRO A 260 -9.89 -1.14 16.99
C PRO A 260 -9.11 0.04 16.38
N ASN A 261 -8.36 0.79 17.19
CA ASN A 261 -7.51 1.88 16.72
C ASN A 261 -6.07 1.45 16.43
N ALA A 262 -5.73 0.17 16.63
CA ALA A 262 -4.40 -0.32 16.34
C ALA A 262 -4.09 -0.24 14.84
N VAL A 263 -2.87 0.19 14.51
CA VAL A 263 -2.44 0.46 13.15
C VAL A 263 -1.07 -0.15 12.87
N PHE A 264 -0.92 -0.69 11.67
CA PHE A 264 0.34 -1.20 11.15
C PHE A 264 0.71 -0.43 9.88
N TYR A 265 1.88 0.21 9.86
CA TYR A 265 2.34 0.98 8.71
C TYR A 265 3.41 0.22 7.93
N THR A 266 3.24 0.16 6.61
CA THR A 266 4.25 -0.30 5.65
C THR A 266 4.48 0.75 4.57
N GLU A 267 5.51 0.55 3.77
CA GLU A 267 5.84 1.42 2.64
C GLU A 267 6.08 0.57 1.39
N ILE A 268 5.45 0.93 0.27
CA ILE A 268 5.70 0.31 -1.04
C ILE A 268 6.26 1.35 -2.00
N MET A 269 7.06 0.94 -2.98
CA MET A 269 7.52 1.84 -4.03
C MET A 269 6.59 1.73 -5.23
N THR A 270 5.98 2.84 -5.66
CA THR A 270 5.22 2.85 -6.93
C THR A 270 6.15 2.94 -8.13
N ASP A 271 5.62 2.67 -9.31
CA ASP A 271 6.29 2.94 -10.58
C ASP A 271 5.34 3.63 -11.55
N ARG A 272 5.86 3.98 -12.74
CA ARG A 272 5.09 4.71 -13.78
C ARG A 272 4.00 3.86 -14.45
N HIS A 273 3.93 2.56 -14.15
CA HIS A 273 3.11 1.57 -14.84
C HIS A 273 2.05 0.93 -13.94
N HIS A 274 2.19 1.05 -12.61
CA HIS A 274 1.31 0.42 -11.65
C HIS A 274 0.81 1.42 -10.61
N SER A 275 -0.50 1.39 -10.36
CA SER A 275 -1.09 2.07 -9.21
C SER A 275 -0.69 1.34 -7.92
N ALA A 276 -0.75 2.05 -6.79
CA ALA A 276 -0.48 1.43 -5.49
C ALA A 276 -1.44 0.25 -5.20
N ASN A 277 -2.72 0.33 -5.58
CA ASN A 277 -3.65 -0.80 -5.51
C ASN A 277 -3.15 -2.01 -6.28
N THR A 278 -2.74 -1.80 -7.54
CA THR A 278 -2.24 -2.89 -8.38
C THR A 278 -1.02 -3.57 -7.75
N ILE A 279 -0.13 -2.79 -7.13
CA ILE A 279 1.04 -3.32 -6.43
C ILE A 279 0.61 -4.11 -5.19
N VAL A 280 -0.33 -3.61 -4.39
CA VAL A 280 -0.84 -4.30 -3.21
C VAL A 280 -1.52 -5.62 -3.58
N GLU A 281 -2.46 -5.61 -4.52
CA GLU A 281 -3.22 -6.80 -4.94
C GLU A 281 -2.34 -7.85 -5.60
N THR A 282 -1.33 -7.41 -6.34
CA THR A 282 -0.36 -8.33 -6.95
C THR A 282 0.55 -8.90 -5.87
N SER A 283 1.09 -8.06 -4.98
CA SER A 283 1.96 -8.49 -3.88
C SER A 283 1.26 -9.45 -2.92
N LEU A 284 -0.04 -9.27 -2.67
CA LEU A 284 -0.81 -10.11 -1.75
C LEU A 284 -1.61 -11.21 -2.45
N GLY A 285 -1.48 -11.34 -3.77
CA GLY A 285 -2.12 -12.38 -4.58
C GLY A 285 -3.66 -12.36 -4.54
N ALA A 286 -4.28 -11.27 -4.09
CA ALA A 286 -5.72 -11.17 -3.88
C ALA A 286 -6.21 -9.73 -4.12
N PRO A 287 -7.43 -9.55 -4.63
CA PRO A 287 -8.06 -8.22 -4.74
C PRO A 287 -8.33 -7.63 -3.35
N LEU A 288 -8.41 -6.30 -3.26
CA LEU A 288 -8.62 -5.59 -1.99
C LEU A 288 -9.84 -6.11 -1.20
N SER A 289 -10.88 -6.56 -1.89
CA SER A 289 -12.11 -7.09 -1.28
C SER A 289 -11.98 -8.48 -0.66
N MET A 290 -10.92 -9.23 -0.97
CA MET A 290 -10.64 -10.58 -0.46
C MET A 290 -9.50 -10.59 0.57
N ILE A 291 -8.66 -9.56 0.60
CA ILE A 291 -7.55 -9.42 1.55
C ILE A 291 -8.01 -9.52 3.03
N PRO A 292 -9.12 -8.88 3.46
CA PRO A 292 -9.61 -9.01 4.84
C PRO A 292 -9.84 -10.45 5.30
N THR A 293 -10.43 -11.29 4.44
CA THR A 293 -10.63 -12.71 4.76
C THR A 293 -9.30 -13.47 4.75
N ILE A 294 -8.42 -13.20 3.78
CA ILE A 294 -7.17 -13.95 3.62
C ILE A 294 -6.15 -13.62 4.70
N TYR A 295 -5.93 -12.34 4.98
CA TYR A 295 -4.86 -11.85 5.83
C TYR A 295 -5.33 -11.35 7.20
N GLY A 296 -6.64 -11.18 7.42
CA GLY A 296 -7.17 -10.62 8.67
C GLY A 296 -6.86 -9.14 8.89
N LEU A 297 -6.36 -8.45 7.85
CA LEU A 297 -6.06 -7.03 7.84
C LEU A 297 -6.76 -6.37 6.64
N ARG A 298 -7.15 -5.11 6.77
CA ARG A 298 -7.58 -4.24 5.67
C ARG A 298 -6.58 -3.13 5.45
N LEU A 299 -6.52 -2.64 4.22
CA LEU A 299 -5.92 -1.35 3.92
C LEU A 299 -6.90 -0.25 4.37
N ALA A 300 -6.48 0.57 5.33
CA ALA A 300 -7.26 1.69 5.84
C ALA A 300 -7.11 2.95 4.98
N ASP A 301 -6.08 3.00 4.13
CA ASP A 301 -5.92 4.06 3.15
C ASP A 301 -6.86 3.83 1.96
N HIS A 302 -7.60 4.88 1.60
CA HIS A 302 -8.34 4.93 0.34
C HIS A 302 -7.34 5.26 -0.77
N VAL A 303 -6.50 4.27 -1.11
CA VAL A 303 -5.35 4.42 -2.01
C VAL A 303 -5.74 4.96 -3.39
N GLU A 304 -6.99 4.79 -3.81
CA GLU A 304 -7.58 5.38 -5.04
C GLU A 304 -7.74 6.92 -5.00
N LEU A 305 -7.72 7.51 -3.81
CA LEU A 305 -8.17 8.87 -3.52
C LEU A 305 -7.13 9.68 -2.72
N ARG A 306 -5.84 9.39 -2.91
CA ARG A 306 -4.75 10.06 -2.18
C ARG A 306 -4.78 11.59 -2.30
N ASP A 307 -4.33 12.23 -1.22
CA ASP A 307 -4.24 13.68 -1.04
C ASP A 307 -3.21 14.32 -1.99
N ALA A 308 -3.53 15.56 -2.36
CA ALA A 308 -3.19 16.30 -3.55
C ALA A 308 -1.88 17.07 -3.52
N ALA A 309 -1.17 17.08 -2.41
CA ALA A 309 -0.05 17.96 -2.32
C ALA A 309 1.17 17.32 -3.03
N VAL A 310 1.26 17.56 -4.33
CA VAL A 310 2.54 17.49 -5.06
C VAL A 310 3.17 16.10 -5.17
N ASP A 311 2.45 15.07 -5.61
CA ASP A 311 3.18 13.95 -6.24
C ASP A 311 3.59 14.28 -7.68
N TYR A 312 2.96 15.27 -8.32
CA TYR A 312 2.97 15.27 -9.79
C TYR A 312 2.85 16.62 -10.50
N LEU A 313 3.76 17.55 -10.24
CA LEU A 313 4.10 18.53 -11.29
C LEU A 313 5.52 18.38 -11.82
N ARG A 314 6.39 17.57 -11.20
CA ARG A 314 7.84 17.72 -11.41
C ARG A 314 8.69 16.48 -11.49
N CYS A 315 8.20 15.27 -11.27
CA CYS A 315 9.08 14.08 -11.39
C CYS A 315 9.20 13.56 -12.83
N ASN A 316 9.32 14.47 -13.81
CA ASN A 316 9.89 14.13 -15.11
C ASN A 316 11.36 13.65 -14.98
N THR A 317 11.97 13.71 -13.79
CA THR A 317 13.42 13.57 -13.59
C THR A 317 13.84 12.40 -12.71
N LEU A 318 12.95 11.73 -11.97
CA LEU A 318 13.28 10.47 -11.28
C LEU A 318 12.69 9.27 -12.03
N ARG A 319 13.57 8.38 -12.54
CA ARG A 319 13.19 7.12 -13.22
C ARG A 319 12.64 6.06 -12.25
N THR A 320 12.66 6.30 -10.94
CA THR A 320 12.16 5.43 -9.86
C THR A 320 10.98 6.14 -9.16
N GLY A 321 9.88 5.42 -8.90
CA GLY A 321 8.68 6.03 -8.29
C GLY A 321 8.85 6.29 -6.79
N ARG A 322 7.80 6.82 -6.15
CA ARG A 322 7.86 7.29 -4.74
C ARG A 322 7.33 6.25 -3.75
N PRO A 323 7.80 6.32 -2.49
CA PRO A 323 7.24 5.52 -1.42
C PRO A 323 5.79 5.92 -1.14
N VAL A 324 4.89 4.95 -1.21
CA VAL A 324 3.49 5.01 -0.80
C VAL A 324 3.38 4.31 0.55
N ASN A 325 3.11 5.10 1.58
CA ASN A 325 2.71 4.59 2.88
C ASN A 325 1.35 3.89 2.80
N LEU A 326 1.30 2.72 3.40
CA LEU A 326 0.10 1.92 3.58
C LEU A 326 -0.14 1.74 5.08
N CYS A 327 -1.38 1.98 5.50
CA CYS A 327 -1.88 1.84 6.84
C CYS A 327 -2.83 0.63 6.86
N TRP A 328 -2.50 -0.34 7.69
CA TRP A 328 -3.23 -1.58 7.85
C TRP A 328 -3.93 -1.60 9.20
N GLN A 329 -5.14 -2.17 9.24
CA GLN A 329 -5.92 -2.35 10.45
C GLN A 329 -6.53 -3.75 10.51
N LYS A 330 -6.70 -4.28 11.72
CA LYS A 330 -7.44 -5.53 11.92
C LYS A 330 -8.88 -5.39 11.50
N VAL A 331 -9.42 -6.49 10.99
CA VAL A 331 -10.83 -6.62 10.65
C VAL A 331 -11.51 -7.58 11.62
N PRO A 332 -12.84 -7.49 11.79
CA PRO A 332 -13.60 -8.49 12.52
C PRO A 332 -13.37 -9.89 11.93
N THR A 333 -13.29 -10.90 12.78
CA THR A 333 -13.25 -12.30 12.31
C THR A 333 -14.66 -12.80 12.04
N PHE A 334 -14.77 -13.86 11.23
CA PHE A 334 -16.05 -14.54 11.04
C PHE A 334 -16.60 -15.03 12.38
N GLN A 335 -17.89 -14.78 12.63
CA GLN A 335 -18.62 -15.35 13.77
C GLN A 335 -19.83 -16.14 13.27
N ASN A 336 -20.00 -17.35 13.79
CA ASN A 336 -21.08 -18.29 13.43
C ASN A 336 -21.17 -18.60 11.92
N ILE A 337 -20.05 -18.51 11.20
CA ILE A 337 -19.97 -18.73 9.76
C ILE A 337 -19.04 -19.90 9.47
N LYS A 338 -19.46 -20.76 8.55
CA LYS A 338 -18.64 -21.84 7.98
C LYS A 338 -18.34 -21.50 6.52
N LEU A 339 -17.14 -21.01 6.25
CA LEU A 339 -16.67 -20.70 4.90
C LEU A 339 -16.40 -22.02 4.14
N VAL A 340 -16.84 -22.09 2.89
CA VAL A 340 -16.59 -23.22 1.99
C VAL A 340 -15.78 -22.75 0.78
N PRO A 341 -15.13 -23.65 0.02
CA PRO A 341 -14.45 -23.29 -1.22
C PRO A 341 -15.30 -22.44 -2.15
N SER A 342 -14.68 -21.44 -2.78
CA SER A 342 -15.29 -20.60 -3.80
C SER A 342 -14.34 -20.41 -4.98
N PRO A 343 -14.85 -20.16 -6.21
CA PRO A 343 -14.00 -19.93 -7.37
C PRO A 343 -13.00 -18.78 -7.18
N ASP A 344 -13.43 -17.68 -6.58
CA ASP A 344 -12.58 -16.49 -6.38
C ASP A 344 -11.54 -16.72 -5.28
N LEU A 345 -11.93 -17.35 -4.16
CA LEU A 345 -10.98 -17.68 -3.10
C LEU A 345 -9.94 -18.70 -3.59
N ASN A 346 -10.38 -19.72 -4.33
CA ASN A 346 -9.48 -20.70 -4.96
C ASN A 346 -8.53 -20.01 -5.96
N ARG A 347 -9.02 -19.03 -6.74
CA ARG A 347 -8.18 -18.22 -7.64
C ARG A 347 -7.12 -17.45 -6.86
N CYS A 348 -7.48 -16.77 -5.77
CA CYS A 348 -6.53 -16.05 -4.92
C CYS A 348 -5.47 -16.96 -4.32
N LEU A 349 -5.88 -18.11 -3.78
CA LEU A 349 -4.95 -19.07 -3.17
C LEU A 349 -4.04 -19.74 -4.22
N THR A 350 -4.57 -20.01 -5.42
CA THR A 350 -3.76 -20.52 -6.54
C THR A 350 -2.71 -19.50 -6.96
N LYS A 351 -3.10 -18.23 -7.15
CA LYS A 351 -2.17 -17.14 -7.46
C LYS A 351 -1.10 -16.97 -6.38
N LEU A 352 -1.48 -17.03 -5.10
CA LEU A 352 -0.53 -17.01 -3.99
C LEU A 352 0.43 -18.20 -4.01
N SER A 353 -0.08 -19.40 -4.29
CA SER A 353 0.75 -20.60 -4.43
C SER A 353 1.73 -20.44 -5.59
N GLU A 354 1.30 -19.94 -6.74
CA GLU A 354 2.18 -19.67 -7.90
C GLU A 354 3.30 -18.70 -7.55
N LEU A 355 2.99 -17.60 -6.83
CA LEU A 355 3.98 -16.62 -6.38
C LEU A 355 4.98 -17.22 -5.37
N CYS A 356 4.53 -18.12 -4.50
CA CYS A 356 5.38 -18.73 -3.48
C CYS A 356 6.24 -19.89 -4.01
N HIS A 357 5.84 -20.53 -5.11
CA HIS A 357 6.53 -21.67 -5.71
C HIS A 357 7.21 -21.32 -7.04
N LEU A 358 7.67 -20.07 -7.19
CA LEU A 358 8.39 -19.63 -8.38
C LEU A 358 9.76 -20.33 -8.49
N THR A 359 9.97 -21.07 -9.58
CA THR A 359 11.29 -21.62 -9.98
C THR A 359 11.90 -20.93 -11.19
N ALA A 360 11.13 -20.08 -11.86
CA ALA A 360 11.57 -19.42 -13.08
C ALA A 360 12.52 -18.28 -12.72
N TYR A 361 13.82 -18.54 -12.85
CA TYR A 361 14.79 -17.48 -13.05
C TYR A 361 14.48 -16.90 -14.44
N PRO A 362 13.96 -15.67 -14.55
CA PRO A 362 13.78 -15.08 -15.85
C PRO A 362 15.15 -15.12 -16.56
N LYS A 363 15.23 -15.79 -17.72
CA LYS A 363 16.30 -15.51 -18.68
C LYS A 363 16.42 -13.98 -18.74
N PRO A 364 17.62 -13.39 -18.63
CA PRO A 364 17.77 -11.96 -18.37
C PRO A 364 16.87 -11.19 -19.33
N LEU A 365 15.73 -10.72 -18.81
CA LEU A 365 14.89 -9.82 -19.56
C LEU A 365 15.74 -8.56 -19.77
N PRO A 366 15.57 -7.85 -20.91
CA PRO A 366 16.17 -6.54 -21.05
C PRO A 366 15.84 -5.69 -19.80
N PRO A 367 16.72 -4.75 -19.38
CA PRO A 367 16.66 -4.05 -18.08
C PRO A 367 15.39 -3.21 -17.81
N VAL A 368 14.36 -3.34 -18.64
CA VAL A 368 13.17 -2.49 -18.68
C VAL A 368 11.96 -3.13 -17.97
N VAL A 369 11.95 -4.44 -17.71
CA VAL A 369 10.91 -5.04 -16.86
C VAL A 369 11.44 -5.10 -15.44
N LYS A 370 11.39 -3.94 -14.75
CA LYS A 370 11.54 -3.88 -13.30
C LYS A 370 10.59 -4.93 -12.70
N CYS A 371 11.15 -5.90 -11.98
CA CYS A 371 10.36 -6.91 -11.28
C CYS A 371 9.26 -6.26 -10.46
N ARG A 372 8.07 -6.87 -10.47
CA ARG A 372 6.97 -6.58 -9.55
C ARG A 372 7.50 -6.81 -8.12
N GLY A 373 7.86 -5.73 -7.45
CA GLY A 373 9.00 -5.66 -6.51
C GLY A 373 8.89 -6.34 -5.15
N THR A 374 8.09 -7.39 -4.96
CA THR A 374 7.95 -8.07 -3.64
C THR A 374 7.77 -9.59 -3.73
N GLU A 375 7.37 -10.11 -4.89
CA GLU A 375 7.01 -11.51 -5.09
C GLU A 375 8.21 -12.46 -4.96
N ILE A 376 9.40 -11.95 -5.30
CA ILE A 376 10.66 -12.69 -5.25
C ILE A 376 11.08 -13.11 -3.83
N PHE A 377 10.46 -12.53 -2.80
CA PHE A 377 10.71 -12.89 -1.40
C PHE A 377 9.84 -14.03 -0.90
N TYR A 378 8.86 -14.46 -1.69
CA TYR A 378 7.91 -15.48 -1.25
C TYR A 378 8.49 -16.87 -1.47
N THR A 379 8.15 -17.76 -0.53
CA THR A 379 8.58 -19.15 -0.49
C THR A 379 7.38 -20.03 -0.13
N PRO A 380 7.47 -21.35 -0.32
CA PRO A 380 6.49 -22.28 0.24
C PRO A 380 6.19 -22.04 1.74
N LEU A 381 7.19 -21.58 2.52
CA LEU A 381 6.99 -21.20 3.92
C LEU A 381 6.03 -20.00 4.07
N THR A 382 6.17 -18.96 3.24
CA THR A 382 5.24 -17.81 3.20
C THR A 382 3.80 -18.28 3.00
N PHE A 383 3.58 -19.15 2.01
CA PHE A 383 2.24 -19.67 1.70
C PHE A 383 1.62 -20.40 2.89
N ASN A 384 2.40 -21.27 3.55
CA ASN A 384 1.92 -22.02 4.71
C ASN A 384 1.58 -21.11 5.89
N PHE A 385 2.39 -20.08 6.18
CA PHE A 385 2.05 -19.14 7.25
C PHE A 385 0.77 -18.36 6.95
N ILE A 386 0.54 -17.96 5.70
CA ILE A 386 -0.72 -17.30 5.31
C ILE A 386 -1.91 -18.23 5.54
N LEU A 387 -1.81 -19.49 5.09
CA LEU A 387 -2.87 -20.49 5.28
C LEU A 387 -3.13 -20.77 6.76
N ASP A 388 -2.10 -21.02 7.55
CA ASP A 388 -2.23 -21.34 8.97
C ASP A 388 -2.81 -20.18 9.75
N SER A 389 -2.33 -18.97 9.49
CA SER A 389 -2.88 -17.74 10.06
C SER A 389 -4.35 -17.54 9.68
N MET A 390 -4.74 -17.91 8.46
CA MET A 390 -6.13 -17.86 8.02
C MET A 390 -6.98 -18.92 8.72
N ILE A 391 -6.54 -20.18 8.79
CA ILE A 391 -7.25 -21.26 9.48
C ILE A 391 -7.46 -20.93 10.95
N GLU A 392 -6.44 -20.37 11.61
CA GLU A 392 -6.51 -19.94 13.01
C GLU A 392 -7.64 -18.91 13.22
N ARG A 393 -7.74 -17.91 12.33
CA ARG A 393 -8.80 -16.88 12.38
C ARG A 393 -10.17 -17.41 12.01
N LEU A 394 -10.26 -18.29 11.01
CA LEU A 394 -11.53 -18.83 10.53
C LEU A 394 -12.07 -19.97 11.40
N GLY A 395 -11.20 -20.60 12.19
CA GLY A 395 -11.55 -21.70 13.07
C GLY A 395 -11.95 -22.97 12.32
N HIS A 396 -11.60 -23.15 11.05
CA HIS A 396 -11.80 -24.40 10.32
C HIS A 396 -10.95 -24.49 9.04
N ASP A 397 -10.81 -25.71 8.53
CA ASP A 397 -10.03 -26.07 7.34
C ASP A 397 -10.88 -26.79 6.27
N SER A 398 -12.21 -26.65 6.30
CA SER A 398 -13.15 -27.28 5.34
C SER A 398 -12.81 -27.11 3.84
N TRP A 399 -12.08 -26.06 3.52
CA TRP A 399 -11.57 -25.62 2.22
C TRP A 399 -10.16 -26.12 1.83
N LEU A 400 -9.42 -26.72 2.76
CA LEU A 400 -8.06 -27.26 2.51
C LEU A 400 -8.00 -28.45 1.54
N PRO A 401 -8.98 -29.37 1.50
CA PRO A 401 -8.90 -30.57 0.65
C PRO A 401 -8.71 -30.29 -0.85
N ASP A 402 -9.24 -29.16 -1.36
CA ASP A 402 -9.06 -28.74 -2.75
C ASP A 402 -7.66 -28.13 -3.01
N LEU A 403 -7.03 -27.56 -1.98
CA LEU A 403 -5.67 -27.00 -2.05
C LEU A 403 -4.58 -28.08 -2.00
N LEU A 404 -4.85 -29.20 -1.32
CA LEU A 404 -3.94 -30.35 -1.31
C LEU A 404 -3.76 -30.98 -2.71
N GLN A 405 -4.65 -30.67 -3.65
CA GLN A 405 -4.57 -31.06 -5.06
C GLN A 405 -3.71 -30.11 -5.91
N LEU A 406 -3.31 -28.94 -5.39
CA LEU A 406 -2.38 -28.06 -6.10
C LEU A 406 -1.09 -28.84 -6.35
N GLU A 407 -0.77 -29.04 -7.63
CA GLU A 407 0.40 -29.80 -8.04
C GLU A 407 1.67 -29.04 -7.65
N ILE A 408 2.27 -29.43 -6.54
CA ILE A 408 3.53 -28.86 -6.09
C ILE A 408 4.64 -29.52 -6.89
N ALA A 409 5.44 -28.68 -7.54
CA ALA A 409 6.59 -29.14 -8.31
C ALA A 409 7.53 -29.98 -7.42
N PRO A 410 8.14 -31.05 -7.95
CA PRO A 410 8.92 -32.02 -7.16
C PRO A 410 9.95 -31.38 -6.23
N GLN A 411 10.55 -30.28 -6.66
CA GLN A 411 11.59 -29.57 -5.93
C GLN A 411 11.18 -28.88 -4.63
N PHE A 412 9.88 -28.66 -4.41
CA PHE A 412 9.35 -28.07 -3.17
C PHE A 412 8.71 -29.09 -2.23
N ARG A 413 8.64 -30.38 -2.62
CA ARG A 413 8.00 -31.43 -1.81
C ARG A 413 8.64 -31.59 -0.44
N LEU A 414 9.97 -31.48 -0.38
CA LEU A 414 10.69 -31.57 0.89
C LEU A 414 10.42 -30.37 1.79
N ALA A 415 10.45 -29.14 1.26
CA ALA A 415 10.10 -27.93 2.02
C ALA A 415 8.71 -28.06 2.66
N ARG A 416 7.71 -28.49 1.88
CA ARG A 416 6.37 -28.75 2.40
C ARG A 416 6.36 -29.82 3.49
N ARG A 417 7.01 -30.96 3.27
CA ARG A 417 7.09 -32.04 4.25
C ARG A 417 7.73 -31.58 5.57
N ILE A 418 8.82 -30.81 5.51
CA ILE A 418 9.50 -30.27 6.70
C ILE A 418 8.49 -29.47 7.54
N LEU A 419 7.69 -28.63 6.90
CA LEU A 419 6.69 -27.79 7.57
C LEU A 419 5.53 -28.60 8.12
N GLU A 420 4.98 -29.53 7.35
CA GLU A 420 3.92 -30.43 7.83
C GLU A 420 4.40 -31.28 9.02
N ASP A 421 5.62 -31.81 8.96
CA ASP A 421 6.23 -32.56 10.06
C ASP A 421 6.42 -31.67 11.29
N TRP A 422 6.92 -30.43 11.13
CA TRP A 422 7.14 -29.50 12.24
C TRP A 422 5.82 -29.08 12.88
N LYS A 423 4.84 -28.78 12.04
CA LYS A 423 3.46 -28.51 12.45
C LYS A 423 2.88 -29.71 13.20
N ASN A 424 3.08 -30.93 12.76
CA ASN A 424 2.57 -32.11 13.46
C ASN A 424 3.37 -32.50 14.72
N GLY A 425 4.28 -31.63 15.20
CA GLY A 425 5.05 -31.84 16.42
C GLY A 425 6.18 -32.87 16.27
N LYS A 426 6.55 -33.23 15.05
CA LYS A 426 7.72 -34.09 14.80
C LYS A 426 8.99 -33.35 15.19
N LYS A 427 9.92 -34.07 15.80
CA LYS A 427 11.21 -33.51 16.22
C LYS A 427 12.03 -33.04 15.02
N MET A 428 12.46 -31.79 15.08
CA MET A 428 13.33 -31.16 14.09
C MET A 428 14.77 -31.17 14.57
N LYS A 429 15.70 -31.29 13.62
CA LYS A 429 17.14 -31.14 13.87
C LYS A 429 17.65 -29.91 13.15
N LYS A 430 18.44 -29.09 13.85
CA LYS A 430 19.16 -27.94 13.27
C LYS A 430 20.48 -28.44 12.72
N TYR A 431 20.68 -28.25 11.42
CA TYR A 431 21.94 -28.48 10.73
C TYR A 431 22.63 -27.14 10.56
N THR A 432 23.94 -27.07 10.84
CA THR A 432 24.75 -25.87 10.63
C THR A 432 25.99 -26.21 9.81
N ALA A 433 26.18 -25.49 8.71
CA ALA A 433 27.28 -25.64 7.77
C ALA A 433 28.15 -24.38 7.74
N GLY A 434 29.46 -24.53 7.61
CA GLY A 434 30.36 -23.47 7.20
C GLY A 434 30.30 -23.21 5.70
N VAL A 435 30.98 -22.14 5.28
CA VAL A 435 31.10 -21.75 3.87
C VAL A 435 32.45 -22.23 3.32
N MET A 436 32.43 -23.15 2.34
CA MET A 436 33.65 -23.69 1.73
C MET A 436 34.26 -22.74 0.69
N HIS A 437 33.40 -22.15 -0.15
CA HIS A 437 33.86 -21.36 -1.30
C HIS A 437 32.86 -20.26 -1.68
N LEU A 438 33.37 -19.04 -1.83
CA LEU A 438 32.63 -17.87 -2.35
C LEU A 438 32.79 -17.79 -3.87
N VAL A 439 31.69 -17.89 -4.61
CA VAL A 439 31.70 -17.69 -6.06
C VAL A 439 31.75 -16.18 -6.34
N LYS A 440 32.87 -15.67 -6.87
CA LYS A 440 32.99 -14.25 -7.25
C LYS A 440 32.01 -13.94 -8.39
N SER A 441 30.95 -13.20 -8.10
CA SER A 441 30.01 -12.70 -9.11
C SER A 441 30.54 -11.38 -9.70
N THR A 442 30.37 -11.19 -11.02
CA THR A 442 30.57 -9.90 -11.70
C THR A 442 29.26 -9.09 -11.80
N SER A 443 28.21 -9.48 -11.06
CA SER A 443 26.88 -8.87 -11.16
C SER A 443 26.73 -7.64 -10.27
N SER A 444 25.75 -6.79 -10.57
CA SER A 444 25.47 -5.54 -9.85
C SER A 444 25.13 -5.81 -8.38
N LYS A 445 25.77 -5.06 -7.47
CA LYS A 445 25.63 -5.14 -5.99
C LYS A 445 24.17 -5.14 -5.48
N GLU A 446 23.22 -4.58 -6.23
CA GLU A 446 21.81 -4.44 -5.84
C GLU A 446 21.03 -5.76 -5.64
N TYR A 447 21.51 -6.89 -6.18
CA TYR A 447 20.78 -8.18 -6.13
C TYR A 447 21.50 -9.27 -5.32
N GLU A 448 22.55 -8.91 -4.56
CA GLU A 448 23.36 -9.86 -3.79
C GLU A 448 22.63 -10.42 -2.56
N HIS A 449 21.52 -9.80 -2.13
CA HIS A 449 20.77 -10.17 -0.92
C HIS A 449 19.59 -11.12 -1.17
N LEU A 450 19.27 -11.41 -2.42
CA LEU A 450 18.18 -12.31 -2.80
C LEU A 450 18.70 -13.74 -2.91
N ILE A 451 18.43 -14.56 -1.90
CA ILE A 451 19.04 -15.89 -1.79
C ILE A 451 18.03 -17.03 -1.59
N ARG A 452 18.40 -18.22 -2.04
CA ARG A 452 17.69 -19.48 -1.79
C ARG A 452 18.70 -20.58 -1.45
N LEU A 453 18.42 -21.35 -0.41
CA LEU A 453 19.16 -22.57 -0.11
C LEU A 453 18.56 -23.73 -0.91
N VAL A 454 19.40 -24.37 -1.72
CA VAL A 454 19.00 -25.47 -2.58
C VAL A 454 19.97 -26.63 -2.40
N PHE A 455 19.41 -27.82 -2.19
CA PHE A 455 20.11 -29.09 -2.23
C PHE A 455 19.99 -29.65 -3.63
N VAL A 456 21.12 -30.00 -4.24
CA VAL A 456 21.17 -30.55 -5.59
C VAL A 456 21.95 -31.87 -5.57
N HIS A 457 21.45 -32.87 -6.28
CA HIS A 457 22.21 -34.09 -6.48
C HIS A 457 23.48 -33.79 -7.31
N ASN A 458 24.66 -34.09 -6.74
CA ASN A 458 25.94 -33.64 -7.27
C ASN A 458 26.21 -34.11 -8.72
N ALA A 459 25.78 -35.32 -9.08
CA ALA A 459 25.96 -35.84 -10.44
C ALA A 459 24.98 -35.20 -11.43
N SER A 460 23.72 -35.06 -11.03
CA SER A 460 22.65 -34.51 -11.90
C SER A 460 22.89 -33.04 -12.21
N TYR A 461 23.27 -32.25 -11.21
CA TYR A 461 23.53 -30.81 -11.38
C TYR A 461 24.77 -30.52 -12.25
N LYS A 462 25.83 -31.34 -12.14
CA LYS A 462 27.00 -31.24 -13.03
C LYS A 462 26.65 -31.50 -14.49
N LEU A 463 25.71 -32.39 -14.75
CA LEU A 463 25.25 -32.73 -16.10
C LEU A 463 24.29 -31.67 -16.65
N ASN A 464 23.40 -31.14 -15.80
CA ASN A 464 22.42 -30.14 -16.18
C ASN A 464 22.17 -29.17 -15.01
N PRO A 465 22.76 -27.96 -15.03
CA PRO A 465 22.69 -27.00 -13.93
C PRO A 465 21.36 -26.24 -13.92
N VAL A 466 20.24 -26.97 -13.83
CA VAL A 466 18.89 -26.42 -13.76
C VAL A 466 18.31 -26.74 -12.39
N LEU A 467 17.72 -25.73 -11.74
CA LEU A 467 17.15 -25.83 -10.39
C LEU A 467 15.68 -26.27 -10.45
N SER A 468 15.41 -27.36 -11.16
CA SER A 468 14.07 -27.96 -11.28
C SER A 468 14.15 -29.47 -11.39
N GLY A 469 13.13 -30.17 -10.89
CA GLY A 469 13.02 -31.62 -10.98
C GLY A 469 13.17 -32.32 -9.62
N PRO A 470 13.11 -33.66 -9.60
CA PRO A 470 13.06 -34.45 -8.37
C PRO A 470 14.39 -34.48 -7.59
N ASP A 471 15.52 -34.19 -8.26
CA ASP A 471 16.88 -34.21 -7.68
C ASP A 471 17.30 -32.85 -7.07
N VAL A 472 16.38 -31.90 -7.04
CA VAL A 472 16.57 -30.53 -6.54
C VAL A 472 15.63 -30.34 -5.38
N HIS A 473 16.09 -29.80 -4.26
CA HIS A 473 15.26 -29.54 -3.09
C HIS A 473 15.50 -28.14 -2.54
N PHE A 474 14.48 -27.30 -2.60
CA PHE A 474 14.51 -25.99 -1.93
C PHE A 474 14.31 -26.18 -0.43
N ILE A 475 15.08 -25.43 0.36
CA ILE A 475 14.98 -25.38 1.82
C ILE A 475 14.69 -23.93 2.20
N ASP A 476 13.49 -23.67 2.73
CA ASP A 476 13.01 -22.29 2.96
C ASP A 476 13.22 -21.81 4.40
N ASN A 477 13.36 -22.75 5.33
CA ASN A 477 13.51 -22.53 6.77
C ASN A 477 14.99 -22.43 7.19
N PHE A 478 15.78 -21.66 6.44
CA PHE A 478 17.19 -21.46 6.73
C PHE A 478 17.48 -20.08 7.37
N GLU A 479 18.62 -20.02 8.02
CA GLU A 479 19.19 -18.88 8.74
C GLU A 479 20.64 -18.68 8.27
N LEU A 480 21.04 -17.44 8.00
CA LEU A 480 22.44 -17.09 7.82
C LEU A 480 22.99 -16.43 9.08
N GLU A 481 24.18 -16.86 9.51
CA GLU A 481 24.99 -16.18 10.51
C GLU A 481 26.11 -15.42 9.79
N LEU A 482 26.27 -14.14 10.13
CA LEU A 482 27.20 -13.25 9.46
C LEU A 482 28.32 -12.82 10.39
N LYS A 483 29.53 -12.71 9.85
CA LYS A 483 30.72 -12.22 10.54
C LYS A 483 31.28 -10.97 9.87
N HIS A 484 31.74 -10.04 10.70
CA HIS A 484 32.47 -8.88 10.22
C HIS A 484 33.94 -9.21 9.97
N SER A 485 34.40 -8.88 8.76
CA SER A 485 35.82 -8.94 8.38
C SER A 485 36.34 -7.55 8.04
N SER A 486 37.66 -7.41 7.93
CA SER A 486 38.30 -6.17 7.47
C SER A 486 38.02 -5.85 5.99
N ARG A 487 37.30 -6.72 5.27
CA ARG A 487 36.92 -6.58 3.86
C ARG A 487 35.42 -6.41 3.64
N GLY A 488 34.59 -6.60 4.67
CA GLY A 488 33.14 -6.48 4.55
C GLY A 488 32.40 -7.41 5.52
N ILE A 489 31.12 -7.66 5.22
CA ILE A 489 30.28 -8.63 5.93
C ILE A 489 30.34 -9.94 5.14
N GLU A 490 30.67 -11.04 5.81
CA GLU A 490 30.80 -12.37 5.21
C GLU A 490 29.86 -13.35 5.91
N VAL A 491 29.36 -14.34 5.18
CA VAL A 491 28.57 -15.43 5.78
C VAL A 491 29.51 -16.37 6.52
N GLU A 492 29.30 -16.53 7.83
CA GLU A 492 30.07 -17.45 8.68
C GLU A 492 29.47 -18.84 8.67
N THR A 493 28.17 -18.94 8.96
CA THR A 493 27.46 -20.22 8.93
C THR A 493 26.10 -20.11 8.27
N VAL A 494 25.62 -21.23 7.75
CA VAL A 494 24.25 -21.40 7.27
C VAL A 494 23.60 -22.50 8.08
N SER A 495 22.44 -22.21 8.67
CA SER A 495 21.69 -23.19 9.44
C SER A 495 20.29 -23.42 8.87
N PHE A 496 19.73 -24.62 9.01
CA PHE A 496 18.38 -24.96 8.55
C PHE A 496 17.82 -26.15 9.33
N LEU A 497 16.50 -26.38 9.29
CA LEU A 497 15.87 -27.53 9.96
C LEU A 497 15.50 -28.63 8.98
N LEU A 498 15.77 -29.87 9.39
CA LEU A 498 15.28 -31.07 8.73
C LEU A 498 14.67 -32.05 9.75
N PRO A 499 13.67 -32.85 9.35
CA PRO A 499 13.23 -33.99 10.15
C PRO A 499 14.30 -35.09 10.13
N SER A 500 14.30 -35.99 11.11
CA SER A 500 15.33 -37.05 11.23
C SER A 500 15.36 -38.03 10.05
N ASP A 501 14.26 -38.14 9.30
CA ASP A 501 14.04 -39.03 8.14
C ASP A 501 14.01 -38.24 6.82
N HIS A 502 14.86 -37.21 6.71
CA HIS A 502 14.91 -36.30 5.56
C HIS A 502 15.32 -36.97 4.23
N GLY A 503 16.04 -38.10 4.26
CA GLY A 503 16.34 -38.91 3.08
C GLY A 503 17.50 -38.41 2.21
N PHE A 504 18.34 -37.50 2.72
CA PHE A 504 19.59 -37.11 2.06
C PHE A 504 20.69 -38.09 2.42
N ASP A 505 21.45 -38.50 1.41
CA ASP A 505 22.74 -39.17 1.55
C ASP A 505 23.87 -38.22 1.13
N GLY A 506 25.13 -38.63 1.25
CA GLY A 506 26.30 -37.83 0.87
C GLY A 506 26.37 -37.43 -0.62
N THR A 507 25.38 -37.79 -1.44
CA THR A 507 25.34 -37.48 -2.87
C THR A 507 24.77 -36.09 -3.17
N TYR A 508 24.12 -35.45 -2.21
CA TYR A 508 23.58 -34.10 -2.34
C TYR A 508 24.56 -33.03 -1.86
N GLY A 509 24.70 -31.97 -2.66
CA GLY A 509 25.42 -30.75 -2.29
C GLY A 509 24.46 -29.63 -1.88
N ALA A 510 24.78 -28.93 -0.79
CA ALA A 510 24.02 -27.76 -0.35
C ALA A 510 24.67 -26.48 -0.91
N THR A 511 23.87 -25.64 -1.57
CA THR A 511 24.37 -24.42 -2.21
C THR A 511 23.37 -23.28 -2.04
N ILE A 512 23.88 -22.09 -1.73
CA ILE A 512 23.10 -20.85 -1.76
C ILE A 512 23.13 -20.30 -3.17
N PHE A 513 21.97 -20.08 -3.75
CA PHE A 513 21.77 -19.50 -5.07
C PHE A 513 21.18 -18.10 -4.97
N ASN A 514 21.53 -17.25 -5.93
CA ASN A 514 20.85 -15.98 -6.14
C ASN A 514 19.43 -16.25 -6.67
N ALA A 515 18.41 -15.78 -5.95
CA ALA A 515 17.01 -16.04 -6.27
C ALA A 515 16.56 -15.33 -7.57
N PHE A 516 17.26 -14.28 -8.00
CA PHE A 516 16.91 -13.50 -9.19
C PHE A 516 17.43 -14.14 -10.49
N ASN A 517 18.70 -14.57 -10.51
CA ASN A 517 19.35 -15.07 -11.73
C ASN A 517 19.75 -16.55 -11.68
N GLY A 518 19.59 -17.23 -10.54
CA GLY A 518 19.88 -18.66 -10.37
C GLY A 518 21.37 -18.97 -10.29
N MET A 519 22.22 -17.96 -10.13
CA MET A 519 23.67 -18.15 -10.02
C MET A 519 24.05 -18.70 -8.63
N PRO A 520 24.95 -19.70 -8.55
CA PRO A 520 25.46 -20.15 -7.26
C PRO A 520 26.32 -19.06 -6.62
N LEU A 521 26.11 -18.81 -5.33
CA LEU A 521 26.82 -17.81 -4.54
C LEU A 521 27.77 -18.45 -3.52
N LEU A 522 27.27 -19.41 -2.74
CA LEU A 522 28.00 -20.06 -1.65
C LEU A 522 27.87 -21.57 -1.75
N LEU A 523 29.00 -22.27 -1.81
CA LEU A 523 29.04 -23.72 -1.61
C LEU A 523 29.24 -24.00 -0.13
N LEU A 524 28.35 -24.79 0.45
CA LEU A 524 28.40 -25.14 1.87
C LEU A 524 29.17 -26.43 2.10
N ASP A 525 29.58 -26.64 3.35
CA ASP A 525 30.23 -27.89 3.78
C ASP A 525 29.44 -29.13 3.35
N PRO A 526 30.12 -30.27 3.08
CA PRO A 526 29.45 -31.53 2.81
C PRO A 526 28.45 -31.86 3.92
N PHE A 527 27.28 -32.37 3.55
CA PHE A 527 26.19 -32.63 4.49
C PHE A 527 26.61 -33.47 5.71
N GLU A 528 27.51 -34.43 5.51
CA GLU A 528 28.05 -35.33 6.53
C GLU A 528 28.92 -34.63 7.58
N SER A 529 29.46 -33.45 7.24
CA SER A 529 30.33 -32.66 8.11
C SER A 529 29.61 -31.53 8.86
N MET A 530 28.32 -31.32 8.57
CA MET A 530 27.51 -30.28 9.22
C MET A 530 27.28 -30.63 10.70
N ARG A 531 27.31 -29.60 11.55
CA ARG A 531 26.95 -29.73 12.97
C ARG A 531 25.45 -29.97 13.10
N VAL A 532 25.05 -30.93 13.93
CA VAL A 532 23.64 -31.28 14.14
C VAL A 532 23.25 -31.11 15.60
N GLU A 533 22.16 -30.39 15.84
CA GLU A 533 21.62 -30.10 17.16
C GLU A 533 20.12 -30.41 17.20
N GLU A 534 19.60 -30.82 18.35
CA GLU A 534 18.15 -31.00 18.54
C GLU A 534 17.47 -29.62 18.57
N TYR A 535 16.39 -29.46 17.80
CA TYR A 535 15.62 -28.22 17.74
C TYR A 535 14.28 -28.40 18.44
N LEU A 536 14.15 -27.77 19.60
CA LEU A 536 13.01 -27.95 20.51
C LEU A 536 11.95 -26.84 20.41
N VAL A 537 12.14 -25.85 19.53
CA VAL A 537 11.19 -24.74 19.39
C VAL A 537 9.95 -25.25 18.65
N PRO A 538 8.74 -25.05 19.21
CA PRO A 538 7.50 -25.45 18.56
C PRO A 538 7.26 -24.65 17.28
N TYR A 539 6.36 -25.15 16.45
CA TYR A 539 5.91 -24.41 15.27
C TYR A 539 5.33 -23.04 15.71
N PRO A 540 5.63 -21.93 15.03
CA PRO A 540 5.32 -20.59 15.54
C PRO A 540 3.83 -20.19 15.54
N MET A 541 2.92 -21.04 15.04
CA MET A 541 1.48 -20.81 15.06
C MET A 541 0.82 -21.68 16.13
N ASP A 542 -0.13 -21.12 16.88
CA ASP A 542 -0.85 -21.83 17.93
C ASP A 542 -1.78 -22.92 17.35
N GLN A 543 -1.41 -24.17 17.56
CA GLN A 543 -2.18 -25.35 17.12
C GLN A 543 -3.26 -25.77 18.11
N SER A 544 -3.31 -25.17 19.30
CA SER A 544 -4.31 -25.47 20.32
C SER A 544 -5.68 -24.88 19.99
N ILE A 545 -5.75 -23.94 19.04
CA ILE A 545 -6.98 -23.35 18.51
C ILE A 545 -7.63 -24.35 17.54
N LYS A 546 -8.06 -25.49 18.08
CA LYS A 546 -9.07 -26.34 17.43
C LYS A 546 -10.36 -25.53 17.37
N SER A 547 -10.92 -25.44 16.17
CA SER A 547 -12.17 -24.76 15.80
C SER A 547 -12.98 -24.19 16.97
N LYS A 548 -12.92 -22.87 17.17
CA LYS A 548 -13.96 -22.12 17.90
C LYS A 548 -15.22 -21.94 17.04
N LEU A 549 -15.45 -22.77 16.03
CA LEU A 549 -16.80 -22.92 15.51
C LEU A 549 -17.69 -23.31 16.69
N PRO A 550 -18.91 -22.78 16.78
CA PRO A 550 -19.87 -23.29 17.73
C PRO A 550 -19.97 -24.79 17.50
N LEU A 551 -19.42 -25.57 18.45
CA LEU A 551 -19.85 -26.93 18.72
C LEU A 551 -21.37 -26.92 18.58
N ASP A 552 -21.92 -27.82 17.76
CA ASP A 552 -23.35 -27.88 17.43
C ASP A 552 -24.19 -27.42 18.62
N PRO A 553 -25.08 -26.42 18.43
CA PRO A 553 -25.81 -25.84 19.54
C PRO A 553 -26.42 -26.96 20.38
N LYS A 554 -26.12 -27.00 21.68
CA LYS A 554 -26.69 -28.01 22.60
C LYS A 554 -28.22 -27.90 22.70
N GLU A 555 -28.81 -26.88 22.08
CA GLU A 555 -30.23 -26.60 22.03
C GLU A 555 -30.94 -27.51 21.02
N LYS A 556 -32.17 -27.93 21.34
CA LYS A 556 -32.97 -28.79 20.44
C LYS A 556 -33.47 -28.09 19.17
N MET A 557 -33.51 -26.75 19.15
CA MET A 557 -33.96 -25.96 18.00
C MET A 557 -33.01 -24.80 17.78
N TYR A 558 -32.43 -24.68 16.58
CA TYR A 558 -31.42 -23.66 16.28
C TYR A 558 -31.34 -23.36 14.79
N MET A 559 -30.65 -22.25 14.47
CA MET A 559 -30.19 -21.94 13.12
C MET A 559 -28.68 -22.13 13.05
N LYS A 560 -28.18 -22.69 11.95
CA LYS A 560 -26.75 -22.91 11.71
C LYS A 560 -26.40 -22.62 10.25
N VAL A 561 -25.30 -21.91 10.03
CA VAL A 561 -24.75 -21.74 8.68
C VAL A 561 -24.20 -23.08 8.20
N GLU A 562 -24.80 -23.65 7.15
CA GLU A 562 -24.31 -24.87 6.49
C GLU A 562 -23.09 -24.56 5.62
N SER A 563 -23.17 -23.45 4.87
CA SER A 563 -22.13 -23.01 3.96
C SER A 563 -22.19 -21.50 3.74
N CYS A 564 -21.02 -20.87 3.63
CA CYS A 564 -20.83 -19.51 3.16
C CYS A 564 -19.80 -19.51 2.02
N ILE A 565 -20.20 -19.03 0.84
CA ILE A 565 -19.34 -18.83 -0.32
C ILE A 565 -19.04 -17.33 -0.40
N GLU A 566 -17.76 -16.99 -0.41
CA GLU A 566 -17.30 -15.61 -0.61
C GLU A 566 -16.84 -15.40 -2.06
N SER A 567 -17.24 -14.29 -2.67
CA SER A 567 -16.69 -13.78 -3.93
C SER A 567 -16.13 -12.37 -3.74
N GLU A 568 -15.55 -11.79 -4.79
CA GLU A 568 -15.05 -10.41 -4.75
C GLU A 568 -16.15 -9.39 -4.42
N GLU A 569 -17.41 -9.67 -4.75
CA GLU A 569 -18.52 -8.73 -4.67
C GLU A 569 -19.55 -9.07 -3.58
N GLN A 570 -19.59 -10.31 -3.06
CA GLN A 570 -20.68 -10.75 -2.19
C GLN A 570 -20.35 -11.99 -1.35
N TYR A 571 -21.19 -12.24 -0.35
CA TYR A 571 -21.28 -13.49 0.38
C TYR A 571 -22.62 -14.17 0.08
N THR A 572 -22.58 -15.47 -0.17
CA THR A 572 -23.77 -16.31 -0.36
C THR A 572 -23.81 -17.36 0.73
N LEU A 573 -24.85 -17.35 1.55
CA LEU A 573 -25.00 -18.23 2.70
C LEU A 573 -26.22 -19.12 2.55
N ARG A 574 -26.08 -20.35 3.06
CA ARG A 574 -27.18 -21.28 3.29
C ARG A 574 -27.25 -21.59 4.78
N ILE A 575 -28.39 -21.32 5.39
CA ILE A 575 -28.62 -21.45 6.83
C ILE A 575 -29.67 -22.54 7.06
N ALA A 576 -29.29 -23.64 7.70
CA ALA A 576 -30.23 -24.67 8.12
C ALA A 576 -31.01 -24.23 9.35
N ILE A 577 -32.27 -24.65 9.40
CA ILE A 577 -33.16 -24.45 10.55
C ILE A 577 -33.53 -25.82 11.09
N GLU A 578 -32.98 -26.16 12.26
CA GLU A 578 -33.33 -27.37 12.98
C GLU A 578 -34.47 -27.06 13.96
N CYS A 579 -35.65 -27.65 13.77
CA CYS A 579 -36.77 -27.46 14.68
C CYS A 579 -37.92 -28.47 14.54
N ASP A 580 -38.76 -28.54 15.57
CA ASP A 580 -40.05 -29.21 15.53
C ASP A 580 -41.14 -28.18 15.14
N GLY A 581 -41.72 -28.34 13.95
CA GLY A 581 -42.85 -27.52 13.48
C GLY A 581 -42.59 -26.72 12.20
N ASN A 582 -43.42 -25.69 12.00
CA ASN A 582 -43.37 -24.81 10.81
C ASN A 582 -42.46 -23.60 11.05
N VAL A 583 -41.80 -23.14 9.99
CA VAL A 583 -40.92 -21.96 10.00
C VAL A 583 -41.57 -20.79 9.25
N SER A 584 -41.63 -19.61 9.87
CA SER A 584 -42.18 -18.41 9.23
C SER A 584 -41.73 -17.08 9.85
N GLY A 585 -41.93 -16.00 9.09
CA GLY A 585 -41.63 -14.62 9.48
C GLY A 585 -40.13 -14.39 9.66
N LEU A 586 -39.38 -14.67 8.60
CA LEU A 586 -37.98 -14.31 8.48
C LEU A 586 -37.81 -12.79 8.61
N LYS A 587 -36.89 -12.36 9.46
CA LYS A 587 -36.48 -10.97 9.65
C LYS A 587 -34.96 -10.89 9.67
N ILE A 588 -34.44 -9.89 8.98
CA ILE A 588 -33.01 -9.54 8.94
C ILE A 588 -32.85 -8.19 9.62
N SER A 589 -31.90 -8.09 10.54
CA SER A 589 -31.50 -6.82 11.17
C SER A 589 -29.99 -6.69 11.17
N THR A 590 -29.48 -5.46 11.27
CA THR A 590 -28.04 -5.18 11.26
C THR A 590 -27.67 -4.16 12.32
N ASN A 591 -26.37 -3.94 12.51
CA ASN A 591 -25.83 -2.85 13.32
C ASN A 591 -25.49 -1.59 12.51
N ALA A 592 -25.97 -1.45 11.26
CA ALA A 592 -25.73 -0.25 10.46
C ALA A 592 -26.33 0.98 11.16
N GLN A 593 -25.57 2.08 11.22
CA GLN A 593 -25.99 3.35 11.80
C GLN A 593 -25.83 4.45 10.76
N ALA A 594 -26.87 5.25 10.53
CA ALA A 594 -26.76 6.34 9.56
C ALA A 594 -25.69 7.35 10.04
N PRO A 595 -25.04 8.09 9.13
CA PRO A 595 -25.26 8.05 7.69
C PRO A 595 -24.74 6.76 7.03
N CYS A 596 -23.86 5.99 7.67
CA CYS A 596 -23.23 4.77 7.14
C CYS A 596 -24.27 3.73 6.66
N GLU A 597 -24.02 3.15 5.49
CA GLU A 597 -24.91 2.17 4.84
C GLU A 597 -24.32 0.76 4.83
N SER A 598 -23.13 0.60 5.39
CA SER A 598 -22.50 -0.70 5.55
C SER A 598 -22.56 -1.17 7.00
N CYS A 599 -22.37 -2.47 7.19
CA CYS A 599 -22.30 -3.11 8.50
C CYS A 599 -21.39 -4.33 8.45
N HIS A 600 -20.89 -4.75 9.61
CA HIS A 600 -20.20 -6.03 9.76
C HIS A 600 -21.14 -7.12 10.29
N ASP A 601 -22.19 -6.75 11.04
CA ASP A 601 -23.03 -7.69 11.75
C ASP A 601 -24.43 -7.80 11.14
N VAL A 602 -24.84 -9.04 10.86
CA VAL A 602 -26.18 -9.42 10.41
C VAL A 602 -26.81 -10.34 11.42
N THR A 603 -28.05 -10.08 11.80
CA THR A 603 -28.83 -10.98 12.63
C THR A 603 -30.03 -11.51 11.86
N VAL A 604 -30.11 -12.84 11.77
CA VAL A 604 -31.20 -13.58 11.15
C VAL A 604 -32.14 -14.07 12.24
N SER A 605 -33.43 -13.79 12.11
CA SER A 605 -34.44 -14.21 13.10
C SER A 605 -35.73 -14.71 12.45
N LEU A 606 -36.48 -15.54 13.17
CA LEU A 606 -37.76 -16.09 12.75
C LEU A 606 -38.84 -15.73 13.78
N THR A 607 -40.05 -15.42 13.33
CA THR A 607 -41.20 -15.27 14.25
C THR A 607 -41.71 -16.62 14.78
N GLN A 608 -41.60 -17.68 13.97
CA GLN A 608 -41.94 -19.04 14.36
C GLN A 608 -40.88 -20.02 13.85
N PRO A 609 -40.44 -20.98 14.69
CA PRO A 609 -40.83 -21.16 16.10
C PRO A 609 -40.16 -20.14 17.04
N SER A 610 -40.91 -19.62 18.02
CA SER A 610 -40.45 -18.56 18.95
C SER A 610 -39.30 -18.97 19.89
N LYS A 611 -39.04 -20.27 19.99
CA LYS A 611 -37.94 -20.83 20.81
C LYS A 611 -36.57 -20.72 20.13
N ILE A 612 -36.51 -20.53 18.81
CA ILE A 612 -35.24 -20.35 18.10
C ILE A 612 -34.70 -18.96 18.41
N LYS A 613 -33.47 -18.91 18.91
CA LYS A 613 -32.75 -17.65 19.12
C LYS A 613 -32.30 -17.05 17.78
N PRO A 614 -32.25 -15.72 17.67
CA PRO A 614 -31.63 -15.06 16.51
C PRO A 614 -30.18 -15.51 16.31
N LEU A 615 -29.79 -15.68 15.05
CA LEU A 615 -28.43 -16.03 14.66
C LEU A 615 -27.69 -14.76 14.24
N SER A 616 -26.71 -14.36 15.03
CA SER A 616 -25.82 -13.23 14.72
C SER A 616 -24.60 -13.72 13.93
N LEU A 617 -24.27 -13.00 12.87
CA LEU A 617 -23.23 -13.30 11.90
C LEU A 617 -22.34 -12.06 11.76
N THR A 618 -21.02 -12.24 11.77
CA THR A 618 -20.05 -11.14 11.60
C THR A 618 -19.15 -11.42 10.41
N PHE A 619 -18.92 -10.42 9.56
CA PHE A 619 -18.15 -10.54 8.31
C PHE A 619 -16.88 -9.66 8.34
N PRO A 620 -15.71 -10.16 7.87
CA PRO A 620 -14.48 -9.38 7.77
C PRO A 620 -14.58 -8.17 6.84
N PHE A 621 -15.10 -8.37 5.63
CA PHE A 621 -15.42 -7.28 4.71
C PHE A 621 -16.86 -6.79 4.96
N PRO A 622 -17.10 -5.47 5.12
CA PRO A 622 -18.43 -4.95 5.40
C PRO A 622 -19.42 -5.16 4.24
N ILE A 623 -20.70 -5.21 4.57
CA ILE A 623 -21.79 -5.52 3.65
C ILE A 623 -22.80 -4.37 3.60
N LEU A 624 -23.48 -4.21 2.45
CA LEU A 624 -24.48 -3.16 2.24
C LEU A 624 -25.79 -3.49 2.95
N ALA A 625 -26.19 -2.65 3.90
CA ALA A 625 -27.35 -2.87 4.77
C ALA A 625 -28.71 -2.84 4.06
N LYS A 626 -28.81 -2.14 2.92
CA LYS A 626 -30.08 -1.95 2.18
C LYS A 626 -30.34 -3.01 1.11
N ASN A 627 -29.36 -3.87 0.78
CA ASN A 627 -29.39 -4.75 -0.40
C ASN A 627 -29.38 -6.25 -0.06
N PHE A 628 -30.01 -6.66 1.04
CA PHE A 628 -30.10 -8.08 1.40
C PHE A 628 -31.16 -8.81 0.60
N GLN A 629 -30.80 -9.95 0.03
CA GLN A 629 -31.79 -10.90 -0.50
C GLN A 629 -31.82 -12.10 0.44
N ALA A 630 -32.97 -12.37 1.04
CA ALA A 630 -33.14 -13.47 1.98
C ALA A 630 -34.40 -14.27 1.62
N THR A 631 -34.25 -15.56 1.37
CA THR A 631 -35.33 -16.45 0.94
C THR A 631 -35.50 -17.58 1.95
N LEU A 632 -36.67 -17.66 2.61
CA LEU A 632 -37.01 -18.75 3.51
C LEU A 632 -37.69 -19.89 2.75
N HIS A 633 -37.03 -21.04 2.66
CA HIS A 633 -37.57 -22.26 2.07
C HIS A 633 -38.22 -23.13 3.14
N ARG A 634 -39.53 -22.96 3.33
CA ARG A 634 -40.26 -23.58 4.46
C ARG A 634 -40.24 -25.11 4.48
N LYS A 635 -40.35 -25.75 3.31
CA LYS A 635 -40.42 -27.22 3.18
C LYS A 635 -39.07 -27.88 3.49
N SER A 636 -38.00 -27.31 2.97
CA SER A 636 -36.63 -27.77 3.11
C SER A 636 -35.87 -27.09 4.25
N ARG A 637 -36.57 -26.31 5.09
CA ARG A 637 -36.09 -25.68 6.33
C ARG A 637 -34.71 -25.02 6.22
N HIS A 638 -34.54 -24.18 5.21
CA HIS A 638 -33.33 -23.37 5.10
C HIS A 638 -33.62 -21.93 4.67
N VAL A 639 -32.66 -21.05 4.94
CA VAL A 639 -32.63 -19.67 4.45
C VAL A 639 -31.45 -19.53 3.52
N ASP A 640 -31.71 -19.07 2.30
CA ASP A 640 -30.67 -18.56 1.41
C ASP A 640 -30.52 -17.07 1.65
N LEU A 641 -29.28 -16.61 1.86
CA LEU A 641 -28.97 -15.23 2.16
C LEU A 641 -27.85 -14.73 1.23
N LEU A 642 -28.13 -13.67 0.48
CA LEU A 642 -27.17 -12.99 -0.39
C LEU A 642 -26.85 -11.61 0.18
N LEU A 643 -25.56 -11.38 0.45
CA LEU A 643 -25.05 -10.16 1.07
C LEU A 643 -24.02 -9.52 0.14
N LYS A 644 -24.34 -8.35 -0.42
CA LYS A 644 -23.37 -7.61 -1.25
C LYS A 644 -22.32 -6.93 -0.38
N LYS A 645 -21.05 -7.05 -0.75
CA LYS A 645 -19.93 -6.31 -0.15
C LYS A 645 -20.06 -4.82 -0.44
N SER A 646 -19.68 -4.00 0.52
CA SER A 646 -19.75 -2.55 0.41
C SER A 646 -18.44 -1.98 -0.17
N LEU A 647 -18.22 -2.21 -1.47
CA LEU A 647 -16.95 -1.86 -2.15
C LEU A 647 -16.70 -0.34 -2.23
N LEU A 648 -17.77 0.44 -2.43
CA LEU A 648 -17.73 1.90 -2.58
C LEU A 648 -18.48 2.59 -1.43
N GLU A 649 -18.16 2.20 -0.20
CA GLU A 649 -18.74 2.77 1.02
C GLU A 649 -17.64 2.83 2.09
N PRO A 650 -17.47 3.95 2.82
CA PRO A 650 -16.50 4.00 3.90
C PRO A 650 -16.86 2.94 4.95
N TRP A 651 -15.83 2.37 5.60
CA TRP A 651 -16.07 1.32 6.57
C TRP A 651 -16.84 1.87 7.77
N PRO A 652 -17.70 1.05 8.43
CA PRO A 652 -18.52 1.53 9.53
C PRO A 652 -17.74 2.23 10.64
N CYS A 653 -16.52 1.78 10.93
CA CYS A 653 -15.66 2.39 11.94
C CYS A 653 -15.26 3.84 11.58
N GLU A 654 -15.13 4.20 10.31
CA GLU A 654 -14.63 5.50 9.86
C GLU A 654 -15.58 6.64 10.23
N PHE A 655 -16.88 6.41 10.14
CA PHE A 655 -17.92 7.37 10.56
C PHE A 655 -17.88 7.68 12.06
N HIS A 656 -17.44 6.70 12.86
CA HIS A 656 -17.45 6.77 14.33
C HIS A 656 -16.06 7.07 14.91
N THR A 657 -15.02 7.20 14.07
CA THR A 657 -13.67 7.50 14.56
C THR A 657 -13.59 8.89 15.18
N LYS A 658 -12.89 9.00 16.32
CA LYS A 658 -12.53 10.27 16.96
C LYS A 658 -11.25 10.88 16.39
N LYS A 659 -10.92 10.58 15.12
CA LYS A 659 -9.76 11.16 14.43
C LYS A 659 -9.93 12.69 14.34
N SER A 660 -8.83 13.42 14.27
CA SER A 660 -8.84 14.86 14.02
C SER A 660 -9.54 15.16 12.69
N LYS A 661 -10.69 15.84 12.77
CA LYS A 661 -11.48 16.29 11.62
C LYS A 661 -11.08 17.71 11.23
N LEU A 662 -11.24 18.05 9.95
CA LEU A 662 -11.03 19.38 9.42
C LEU A 662 -12.10 20.34 9.96
N ILE A 663 -11.69 21.36 10.71
CA ILE A 663 -12.59 22.41 11.18
C ILE A 663 -12.81 23.40 10.04
N VAL A 664 -13.95 23.29 9.35
CA VAL A 664 -14.25 24.07 8.15
C VAL A 664 -14.23 25.58 8.42
N ASP A 665 -14.71 26.01 9.60
CA ASP A 665 -14.80 27.42 9.96
C ASP A 665 -13.42 28.08 10.20
N ASP A 666 -12.36 27.29 10.37
CA ASP A 666 -10.98 27.79 10.53
C ASP A 666 -10.26 27.96 9.18
N LEU A 667 -10.88 27.53 8.07
CA LEU A 667 -10.31 27.62 6.73
C LEU A 667 -10.44 29.00 6.13
N VAL A 668 -9.47 29.34 5.28
CA VAL A 668 -9.45 30.62 4.57
C VAL A 668 -10.09 30.51 3.18
N PRO A 669 -10.71 31.58 2.66
CA PRO A 669 -11.17 31.62 1.29
C PRO A 669 -10.04 31.41 0.28
N TRP A 670 -10.34 30.68 -0.79
CA TRP A 670 -9.48 30.52 -1.95
C TRP A 670 -9.30 31.85 -2.70
N LYS A 671 -8.07 32.18 -3.08
CA LYS A 671 -7.74 33.39 -3.86
C LYS A 671 -7.32 32.98 -5.27
N ASN A 672 -8.04 33.46 -6.28
CA ASN A 672 -7.64 33.32 -7.68
C ASN A 672 -6.79 34.54 -8.07
N ASP A 673 -5.47 34.39 -8.12
CA ASP A 673 -4.59 35.45 -8.61
C ASP A 673 -4.55 35.45 -10.17
N PRO A 674 -4.55 36.62 -10.85
CA PRO A 674 -4.53 36.71 -12.31
C PRO A 674 -3.24 36.16 -12.94
N LEU A 675 -3.36 35.54 -14.13
CA LEU A 675 -2.27 34.92 -14.93
C LEU A 675 -1.09 35.83 -15.33
N THR A 676 -1.09 37.13 -14.98
CA THR A 676 -0.09 38.09 -15.45
C THR A 676 1.18 38.17 -14.59
N SER A 677 1.26 37.43 -13.48
CA SER A 677 2.51 37.22 -12.76
C SER A 677 2.96 35.78 -12.93
N GLU A 678 4.27 35.55 -12.96
CA GLU A 678 4.90 34.21 -12.91
C GLU A 678 4.62 33.46 -11.57
N ASP A 679 3.51 33.77 -10.89
CA ASP A 679 3.19 33.45 -9.49
C ASP A 679 1.76 32.92 -9.23
N GLY A 680 0.85 32.84 -10.22
CA GLY A 680 -0.56 32.46 -9.98
C GLY A 680 -0.91 30.99 -10.28
N LEU A 681 -1.02 30.14 -9.26
CA LEU A 681 -1.70 28.84 -9.35
C LEU A 681 -3.23 29.05 -9.30
N CYS A 682 -3.82 29.42 -10.44
CA CYS A 682 -5.26 29.61 -10.57
C CYS A 682 -6.02 28.29 -10.34
N LEU A 683 -7.28 28.35 -9.91
CA LEU A 683 -8.19 27.19 -9.82
C LEU A 683 -8.14 26.29 -11.07
N GLU A 684 -8.06 26.90 -12.26
CA GLU A 684 -7.94 26.21 -13.55
C GLU A 684 -6.77 25.22 -13.58
N TYR A 685 -5.66 25.57 -12.95
CA TYR A 685 -4.47 24.73 -12.90
C TYR A 685 -4.71 23.45 -12.09
N HIS A 686 -5.23 23.58 -10.86
CA HIS A 686 -5.57 22.41 -10.02
C HIS A 686 -6.56 21.50 -10.72
N LEU A 687 -7.55 22.09 -11.40
CA LEU A 687 -8.56 21.37 -12.14
C LEU A 687 -7.95 20.62 -13.34
N SER A 688 -7.03 21.25 -14.07
CA SER A 688 -6.33 20.62 -15.20
C SER A 688 -5.39 19.49 -14.77
N CYS A 689 -4.76 19.59 -13.60
CA CYS A 689 -3.82 18.59 -13.06
C CYS A 689 -4.49 17.27 -12.64
N GLN A 690 -5.83 17.22 -12.60
CA GLN A 690 -6.57 15.98 -12.43
C GLN A 690 -6.47 15.05 -13.67
N PHE A 691 -5.98 15.57 -14.80
CA PHE A 691 -5.90 14.90 -16.10
C PHE A 691 -4.46 14.83 -16.62
N LEU A 692 -4.11 13.77 -17.37
CA LEU A 692 -2.81 13.71 -18.07
C LEU A 692 -2.76 14.76 -19.19
N SER A 693 -1.67 15.53 -19.25
CA SER A 693 -1.50 16.54 -20.30
C SER A 693 -1.32 15.88 -21.67
N LYS A 694 -2.40 15.87 -22.47
CA LYS A 694 -2.44 16.35 -23.86
C LYS A 694 -3.78 16.12 -24.61
N ASP A 695 -4.74 15.36 -24.07
CA ASP A 695 -5.94 15.00 -24.87
C ASP A 695 -7.29 15.54 -24.35
N MET A 696 -7.38 16.20 -23.18
CA MET A 696 -8.68 16.26 -22.47
C MET A 696 -9.42 17.60 -22.40
N MET A 697 -8.99 18.63 -23.14
CA MET A 697 -9.76 19.90 -23.18
C MET A 697 -10.26 20.27 -24.58
N LEU A 698 -9.91 19.50 -25.63
CA LEU A 698 -10.17 19.92 -27.01
C LEU A 698 -11.15 19.04 -27.81
N ASP A 699 -11.57 17.87 -27.31
CA ASP A 699 -12.60 17.10 -28.02
C ASP A 699 -13.46 16.20 -27.10
N PRO A 700 -14.67 16.63 -26.71
CA PRO A 700 -15.63 15.81 -25.99
C PRO A 700 -16.20 14.65 -26.82
N SER A 701 -15.92 14.58 -28.13
CA SER A 701 -16.70 13.76 -29.07
C SER A 701 -16.07 12.44 -29.51
N HIS A 702 -14.90 12.05 -29.00
CA HIS A 702 -14.27 10.79 -29.43
C HIS A 702 -13.41 10.09 -28.36
N ASP A 703 -14.02 9.59 -27.28
CA ASP A 703 -13.51 8.32 -26.73
C ASP A 703 -14.60 7.49 -26.02
N SER A 704 -14.88 6.31 -26.55
CA SER A 704 -15.93 5.38 -26.07
C SER A 704 -15.60 4.67 -24.75
N LYS A 705 -14.61 5.14 -23.98
CA LYS A 705 -14.06 4.46 -22.79
C LYS A 705 -13.55 5.42 -21.71
N SER A 706 -14.31 6.46 -21.34
CA SER A 706 -13.99 7.20 -20.11
C SER A 706 -14.27 6.34 -18.87
N SER A 707 -13.36 6.36 -17.89
CA SER A 707 -13.58 5.66 -16.61
C SER A 707 -14.53 6.44 -15.70
N ALA A 708 -15.17 5.76 -14.74
CA ALA A 708 -16.00 6.41 -13.72
C ALA A 708 -15.26 7.58 -13.03
N LEU A 709 -14.00 7.36 -12.64
CA LEU A 709 -13.15 8.40 -12.05
C LEU A 709 -12.90 9.58 -13.00
N HIS A 710 -12.72 9.31 -14.29
CA HIS A 710 -12.56 10.35 -15.30
C HIS A 710 -13.82 11.23 -15.39
N ASN A 711 -15.00 10.62 -15.45
CA ASN A 711 -16.26 11.35 -15.51
C ASN A 711 -16.47 12.18 -14.22
N VAL A 712 -16.25 11.58 -13.03
CA VAL A 712 -16.35 12.32 -11.77
C VAL A 712 -15.43 13.55 -11.74
N ARG A 713 -14.19 13.44 -12.25
CA ARG A 713 -13.28 14.59 -12.39
C ARG A 713 -13.86 15.68 -13.28
N LEU A 714 -14.46 15.34 -14.42
CA LEU A 714 -15.12 16.33 -15.29
C LEU A 714 -16.28 17.04 -14.57
N LYS A 715 -17.11 16.30 -13.82
CA LYS A 715 -18.21 16.90 -13.05
C LYS A 715 -17.68 17.78 -11.92
N LEU A 716 -16.57 17.41 -11.28
CA LEU A 716 -15.90 18.23 -10.27
C LEU A 716 -15.41 19.57 -10.83
N VAL A 717 -14.85 19.58 -12.04
CA VAL A 717 -14.49 20.81 -12.76
C VAL A 717 -15.72 21.71 -12.89
N ALA A 718 -16.84 21.16 -13.36
CA ALA A 718 -18.09 21.91 -13.49
C ALA A 718 -18.59 22.46 -12.13
N PHE A 719 -18.53 21.68 -11.05
CA PHE A 719 -18.96 22.12 -9.72
C PHE A 719 -18.07 23.21 -9.13
N MET A 720 -16.76 23.13 -9.34
CA MET A 720 -15.81 24.09 -8.78
C MET A 720 -15.76 25.41 -9.57
N SER A 721 -15.96 25.37 -10.88
CA SER A 721 -15.93 26.54 -11.76
C SER A 721 -17.29 27.24 -11.93
N SER A 722 -18.39 26.62 -11.52
CA SER A 722 -19.74 27.19 -11.67
C SER A 722 -20.07 28.24 -10.61
N GLU A 723 -20.77 29.30 -10.98
CA GLU A 723 -21.34 30.30 -10.04
C GLU A 723 -22.67 29.84 -9.41
N ALA A 724 -23.15 28.64 -9.72
CA ALA A 724 -24.41 28.16 -9.18
C ALA A 724 -24.26 27.62 -7.75
N ASP A 725 -25.26 27.92 -6.93
CA ASP A 725 -25.33 27.51 -5.52
C ASP A 725 -25.99 26.14 -5.32
N TYR A 726 -26.66 25.59 -6.34
CA TYR A 726 -27.49 24.39 -6.24
C TYR A 726 -27.32 23.46 -7.44
N VAL A 727 -27.16 22.17 -7.14
CA VAL A 727 -27.00 21.10 -8.13
C VAL A 727 -27.93 19.94 -7.81
N ARG A 728 -28.57 19.38 -8.84
CA ARG A 728 -29.16 18.05 -8.79
C ARG A 728 -28.23 17.10 -9.53
N TYR A 729 -27.68 16.11 -8.84
CA TYR A 729 -26.75 15.14 -9.42
C TYR A 729 -27.31 13.73 -9.22
N GLY A 730 -27.53 12.99 -10.30
CA GLY A 730 -28.17 11.68 -10.15
C GLY A 730 -28.44 10.96 -11.45
N ARG A 731 -29.09 9.81 -11.31
CA ARG A 731 -29.44 8.91 -12.40
C ARG A 731 -30.79 8.27 -12.10
N ASN A 732 -31.64 8.14 -13.11
CA ASN A 732 -32.95 7.50 -12.99
C ASN A 732 -33.79 8.14 -11.87
N ASP A 733 -34.13 7.37 -10.84
CA ASP A 733 -34.91 7.79 -9.67
C ASP A 733 -34.04 8.15 -8.45
N ASP A 734 -32.71 8.00 -8.53
CA ASP A 734 -31.78 8.23 -7.42
C ASP A 734 -30.99 9.53 -7.66
N TRP A 735 -31.24 10.53 -6.81
CA TRP A 735 -30.70 11.87 -6.95
C TRP A 735 -30.09 12.39 -5.66
N TYR A 736 -29.00 13.12 -5.77
CA TYR A 736 -28.49 14.00 -4.73
C TYR A 736 -28.86 15.44 -5.04
N LEU A 737 -29.39 16.11 -4.02
CA LEU A 737 -29.55 17.55 -4.01
C LEU A 737 -28.40 18.16 -3.22
N MET A 738 -27.65 19.04 -3.86
CA MET A 738 -26.43 19.59 -3.29
C MET A 738 -26.47 21.10 -3.29
N LYS A 739 -26.24 21.69 -2.11
CA LYS A 739 -25.92 23.10 -1.97
C LYS A 739 -24.40 23.25 -2.03
N LEU A 740 -23.93 23.98 -3.03
CA LEU A 740 -22.54 24.37 -3.20
C LEU A 740 -22.30 25.65 -2.37
N HIS A 741 -21.42 25.56 -1.37
CA HIS A 741 -21.11 26.72 -0.53
C HIS A 741 -19.98 27.52 -1.15
N ARG A 742 -20.13 28.85 -1.15
CA ARG A 742 -19.16 29.82 -1.67
C ARG A 742 -18.72 30.78 -0.55
N PRO A 743 -17.49 31.33 -0.62
CA PRO A 743 -16.44 31.07 -1.60
C PRO A 743 -15.83 29.66 -1.47
N LEU A 744 -15.03 29.24 -2.46
CA LEU A 744 -14.15 28.08 -2.29
C LEU A 744 -13.21 28.31 -1.09
N LEU A 745 -12.81 27.23 -0.42
CA LEU A 745 -11.91 27.25 0.72
C LEU A 745 -10.54 26.70 0.34
N THR A 746 -9.50 27.07 1.06
CA THR A 746 -8.15 26.50 0.91
C THR A 746 -7.93 25.45 2.00
N SER A 747 -7.61 24.22 1.59
CA SER A 747 -7.24 23.15 2.51
C SER A 747 -5.94 23.48 3.27
N PRO A 748 -5.65 22.83 4.40
CA PRO A 748 -4.36 22.95 5.07
C PRO A 748 -3.17 22.61 4.15
N MET A 749 -3.41 21.83 3.10
CA MET A 749 -2.43 21.41 2.11
C MET A 749 -2.33 22.33 0.89
N GLY A 750 -3.09 23.44 0.87
CA GLY A 750 -3.03 24.44 -0.21
C GLY A 750 -3.92 24.13 -1.42
N THR A 751 -4.84 23.18 -1.31
CA THR A 751 -5.72 22.78 -2.41
C THR A 751 -7.12 23.38 -2.29
N PRO A 752 -7.83 23.62 -3.42
CA PRO A 752 -9.18 24.16 -3.37
C PRO A 752 -10.16 23.11 -2.82
N ILE A 753 -11.04 23.57 -1.94
CA ILE A 753 -12.13 22.81 -1.33
C ILE A 753 -13.44 23.49 -1.64
N LEU A 754 -14.38 22.73 -2.19
CA LEU A 754 -15.78 23.10 -2.32
C LEU A 754 -16.57 22.46 -1.18
N LEU A 755 -17.03 23.27 -0.23
CA LEU A 755 -17.91 22.80 0.84
C LEU A 755 -19.30 22.48 0.28
N ILE A 756 -19.86 21.32 0.65
CA ILE A 756 -21.13 20.81 0.14
C ILE A 756 -22.06 20.42 1.28
N THR A 757 -23.33 20.76 1.11
CA THR A 757 -24.44 20.14 1.86
C THR A 757 -25.22 19.28 0.90
N ALA A 758 -25.17 17.96 1.10
CA ALA A 758 -25.83 16.98 0.24
C ALA A 758 -27.03 16.35 0.96
N PHE A 759 -28.09 16.11 0.21
CA PHE A 759 -29.30 15.41 0.66
C PHE A 759 -29.60 14.29 -0.34
N ASP A 760 -29.76 13.07 0.15
CA ASP A 760 -30.14 11.90 -0.67
C ASP A 760 -31.65 11.98 -1.00
N ASP A 761 -31.97 12.48 -2.18
CA ASP A 761 -33.33 12.75 -2.68
C ASP A 761 -33.95 11.49 -3.27
N ASN A 762 -34.12 10.46 -2.43
CA ASN A 762 -34.97 9.33 -2.76
C ASN A 762 -36.44 9.68 -2.48
N LEU A 763 -37.06 10.43 -3.39
CA LEU A 763 -38.46 10.90 -3.31
C LEU A 763 -39.47 9.76 -3.04
N LYS A 764 -39.17 8.52 -3.46
CA LYS A 764 -39.98 7.33 -3.14
C LYS A 764 -39.94 6.98 -1.64
N ASN A 765 -38.82 7.22 -0.96
CA ASN A 765 -38.70 7.00 0.48
C ASN A 765 -39.39 8.08 1.30
N ILE A 766 -39.35 9.35 0.89
CA ILE A 766 -40.06 10.44 1.59
C ILE A 766 -41.58 10.21 1.52
N SER A 767 -42.11 9.92 0.32
CA SER A 767 -43.52 9.59 0.14
C SER A 767 -43.94 8.29 0.85
N LYS A 768 -43.07 7.27 0.92
CA LYS A 768 -43.28 6.06 1.76
C LYS A 768 -43.25 6.34 3.26
N LYS A 769 -42.26 7.11 3.77
CA LYS A 769 -42.14 7.51 5.18
C LYS A 769 -43.40 8.24 5.65
N ILE A 770 -43.96 9.10 4.78
CA ILE A 770 -45.22 9.84 5.02
C ILE A 770 -46.44 8.91 5.02
N SER A 771 -46.46 7.88 4.16
CA SER A 771 -47.62 7.00 3.98
C SER A 771 -47.66 5.76 4.90
N GLN A 772 -46.56 5.39 5.57
CA GLN A 772 -46.44 4.12 6.33
C GLN A 772 -46.39 4.23 7.87
N THR A 773 -46.51 5.40 8.53
CA THR A 773 -46.10 5.46 9.95
C THR A 773 -46.81 6.42 10.91
N ASN A 774 -46.76 6.01 12.20
CA ASN A 774 -47.23 6.62 13.46
C ASN A 774 -46.85 8.13 13.68
N PRO A 775 -47.49 8.83 14.64
CA PRO A 775 -47.42 10.30 14.78
C PRO A 775 -46.02 10.92 15.01
N THR A 776 -45.07 10.19 15.61
CA THR A 776 -43.73 10.69 15.93
C THR A 776 -42.79 10.73 14.72
N VAL A 777 -42.76 9.66 13.92
CA VAL A 777 -41.96 9.57 12.68
C VAL A 777 -42.53 10.49 11.58
N PHE A 778 -43.85 10.71 11.60
CA PHE A 778 -44.52 11.67 10.72
C PHE A 778 -44.05 13.12 10.94
N LYS A 779 -43.70 13.46 12.20
CA LYS A 779 -43.19 14.79 12.57
C LYS A 779 -41.77 15.03 12.06
N GLU A 780 -40.88 14.04 12.21
CA GLU A 780 -39.50 14.09 11.70
C GLU A 780 -39.48 14.26 10.17
N GLY A 781 -40.29 13.45 9.45
CA GLY A 781 -40.40 13.57 8.00
C GLY A 781 -40.98 14.91 7.49
N MET A 782 -41.85 15.56 8.27
CA MET A 782 -42.36 16.90 7.96
C MET A 782 -41.33 18.01 8.22
N ASP A 783 -40.50 17.87 9.25
CA ASP A 783 -39.46 18.84 9.56
C ASP A 783 -38.30 18.76 8.56
N ASP A 784 -37.94 17.56 8.10
CA ASP A 784 -37.01 17.37 6.96
C ASP A 784 -37.54 18.03 5.68
N LEU A 785 -38.84 17.93 5.40
CA LEU A 785 -39.46 18.55 4.22
C LEU A 785 -39.46 20.09 4.30
N LYS A 786 -39.63 20.67 5.49
CA LYS A 786 -39.54 22.12 5.71
C LYS A 786 -38.10 22.61 5.57
N VAL A 787 -37.15 21.89 6.14
CA VAL A 787 -35.71 22.17 6.00
C VAL A 787 -35.30 22.08 4.53
N TYR A 788 -35.79 21.06 3.82
CA TYR A 788 -35.64 20.89 2.37
C TYR A 788 -36.13 22.12 1.59
N GLN A 789 -37.38 22.55 1.81
CA GLN A 789 -37.97 23.72 1.11
C GLN A 789 -37.23 25.02 1.43
N LYS A 790 -36.67 25.12 2.64
CA LYS A 790 -35.86 26.27 3.07
C LYS A 790 -34.50 26.31 2.37
N ILE A 791 -33.87 25.16 2.13
CA ILE A 791 -32.49 25.08 1.64
C ILE A 791 -32.42 25.03 0.11
N PHE A 792 -33.34 24.34 -0.55
CA PHE A 792 -33.30 24.13 -2.01
C PHE A 792 -34.43 24.91 -2.71
N PRO A 793 -34.15 26.14 -3.21
CA PRO A 793 -35.09 26.84 -4.08
C PRO A 793 -35.19 26.14 -5.45
N SER A 794 -36.25 26.41 -6.22
CA SER A 794 -36.56 25.74 -7.49
C SER A 794 -35.56 25.96 -8.65
N LYS A 795 -34.47 26.72 -8.44
CA LYS A 795 -33.45 27.03 -9.45
C LYS A 795 -32.11 26.41 -9.06
N GLY A 796 -31.71 25.37 -9.79
CA GLY A 796 -30.39 24.75 -9.78
C GLY A 796 -30.13 24.08 -11.13
N PHE A 797 -28.88 23.71 -11.43
CA PHE A 797 -28.59 22.98 -12.66
C PHE A 797 -28.57 21.47 -12.41
N ILE A 798 -28.95 20.71 -13.44
CA ILE A 798 -29.06 19.26 -13.39
C ILE A 798 -27.81 18.67 -14.04
N VAL A 799 -27.24 17.67 -13.39
CA VAL A 799 -26.11 16.89 -13.91
C VAL A 799 -26.52 15.43 -13.90
N ASP A 800 -26.82 14.93 -15.09
CA ASP A 800 -27.05 13.50 -15.32
C ASP A 800 -25.72 12.72 -15.27
N VAL A 801 -25.83 11.49 -14.78
CA VAL A 801 -24.72 10.55 -14.62
C VAL A 801 -24.82 9.44 -15.66
N ASP A 802 -23.71 9.18 -16.36
CA ASP A 802 -23.68 8.30 -17.53
C ASP A 802 -23.65 6.81 -17.16
N THR A 803 -23.03 6.46 -16.03
CA THR A 803 -22.85 5.07 -15.57
C THR A 803 -23.19 4.90 -14.08
N GLU A 804 -23.53 3.69 -13.67
CA GLU A 804 -23.78 3.40 -12.25
C GLU A 804 -22.49 3.50 -11.43
N GLU A 805 -21.37 3.08 -12.01
CA GLU A 805 -20.05 3.12 -11.40
C GLU A 805 -19.62 4.57 -11.08
N GLU A 806 -19.90 5.52 -11.99
CA GLU A 806 -19.69 6.95 -11.75
C GLU A 806 -20.54 7.45 -10.58
N PHE A 807 -21.83 7.09 -10.54
CA PHE A 807 -22.74 7.50 -9.46
C PHE A 807 -22.29 6.96 -8.10
N GLN A 808 -21.93 5.68 -8.04
CA GLN A 808 -21.46 5.04 -6.81
C GLN A 808 -20.12 5.60 -6.33
N LEU A 809 -19.19 5.91 -7.24
CA LEU A 809 -17.93 6.57 -6.88
C LEU A 809 -18.17 7.97 -6.32
N PHE A 810 -19.08 8.74 -6.92
CA PHE A 810 -19.45 10.06 -6.39
C PHE A 810 -20.11 9.97 -5.01
N ARG A 811 -21.04 9.03 -4.83
CA ARG A 811 -21.68 8.73 -3.54
C ARG A 811 -20.63 8.39 -2.48
N PHE A 812 -19.68 7.51 -2.82
CA PHE A 812 -18.57 7.14 -1.97
C PHE A 812 -17.74 8.36 -1.55
N LEU A 813 -17.39 9.24 -2.48
CA LEU A 813 -16.61 10.46 -2.22
C LEU A 813 -17.30 11.41 -1.24
N LEU A 814 -18.59 11.71 -1.46
CA LEU A 814 -19.35 12.56 -0.54
C LEU A 814 -19.36 11.98 0.87
N ARG A 815 -19.53 10.66 0.98
CA ARG A 815 -19.64 9.98 2.28
C ARG A 815 -18.28 9.87 2.95
N LEU A 816 -17.24 9.52 2.22
CA LEU A 816 -15.86 9.51 2.71
C LEU A 816 -15.45 10.89 3.23
N ASN A 817 -15.68 11.95 2.46
CA ASN A 817 -15.31 13.31 2.85
C ASN A 817 -16.12 13.80 4.06
N SER A 818 -17.35 13.33 4.24
CA SER A 818 -18.14 13.62 5.44
C SER A 818 -17.51 13.08 6.74
N THR A 819 -16.75 11.98 6.66
CA THR A 819 -16.01 11.43 7.81
C THR A 819 -14.82 12.30 8.23
N ARG A 820 -14.34 13.18 7.33
CA ARG A 820 -13.10 13.95 7.49
C ARG A 820 -13.32 15.40 7.94
N ILE A 821 -14.55 15.88 8.05
CA ILE A 821 -14.84 17.27 8.42
C ILE A 821 -15.69 17.40 9.67
N GLU A 822 -15.48 18.51 10.37
CA GLU A 822 -16.50 19.04 11.26
C GLU A 822 -17.45 19.94 10.46
N PRO A 823 -18.77 19.71 10.55
CA PRO A 823 -19.74 20.57 9.88
C PRO A 823 -19.58 22.03 10.30
N SER A 824 -19.73 22.95 9.35
CA SER A 824 -19.64 24.39 9.61
C SER A 824 -20.74 24.86 10.55
N LYS A 825 -20.56 26.04 11.18
CA LYS A 825 -21.63 26.69 11.96
C LYS A 825 -22.95 26.76 11.18
N TRP A 826 -22.88 27.14 9.90
CA TRP A 826 -24.07 27.22 9.06
C TRP A 826 -24.77 25.86 8.92
N GLN A 827 -24.02 24.78 8.67
CA GLN A 827 -24.60 23.43 8.54
C GLN A 827 -25.22 22.99 9.87
N LYS A 828 -24.53 23.19 11.00
CA LYS A 828 -25.04 22.87 12.34
C LYS A 828 -26.37 23.59 12.67
N GLU A 829 -26.54 24.80 12.18
CA GLU A 829 -27.75 25.61 12.43
C GLU A 829 -28.90 25.33 11.45
N ASN A 830 -28.63 24.78 10.26
CA ASN A 830 -29.62 24.72 9.17
C ASN A 830 -30.04 23.32 8.75
N ILE A 831 -29.25 22.27 9.02
CA ILE A 831 -29.61 20.89 8.67
C ILE A 831 -29.57 19.98 9.90
N PRO A 832 -30.45 18.97 9.98
CA PRO A 832 -30.34 17.96 11.01
C PRO A 832 -29.07 17.14 10.78
N LEU A 833 -28.18 17.14 11.77
CA LEU A 833 -26.94 16.36 11.76
C LEU A 833 -27.05 15.30 12.87
N GLY A 834 -26.82 14.02 12.55
CA GLY A 834 -26.94 12.94 13.52
C GLY A 834 -27.13 11.57 12.89
N GLY A 835 -27.14 10.53 13.73
CA GLY A 835 -27.06 9.11 13.32
C GLY A 835 -28.27 8.54 12.57
N SER A 836 -29.26 9.37 12.25
CA SER A 836 -30.48 9.01 11.50
C SER A 836 -30.79 10.00 10.36
N SER A 837 -29.93 11.01 10.13
CA SER A 837 -30.18 12.05 9.14
C SER A 837 -29.82 11.60 7.72
N ASP A 838 -30.70 11.90 6.77
CA ASP A 838 -30.45 11.73 5.33
C ASP A 838 -29.58 12.88 4.76
N TRP A 839 -29.18 13.84 5.61
CA TRP A 839 -28.31 14.97 5.25
C TRP A 839 -26.84 14.67 5.52
N LEU A 840 -25.98 15.11 4.60
CA LEU A 840 -24.53 15.01 4.69
C LEU A 840 -23.89 16.39 4.62
N ALA A 841 -23.15 16.74 5.67
CA ALA A 841 -22.13 17.77 5.59
C ALA A 841 -20.86 17.16 5.01
N THR A 842 -20.40 17.66 3.87
CA THR A 842 -19.25 17.10 3.16
C THR A 842 -18.53 18.16 2.34
N PHE A 843 -17.52 17.77 1.58
CA PHE A 843 -16.79 18.65 0.67
C PHE A 843 -16.28 17.87 -0.53
N LEU A 844 -15.86 18.58 -1.57
CA LEU A 844 -15.12 18.04 -2.70
C LEU A 844 -13.81 18.81 -2.86
N SER A 845 -12.77 18.10 -3.29
CA SER A 845 -11.45 18.64 -3.64
C SER A 845 -11.00 17.95 -4.94
N PRO A 846 -10.09 18.55 -5.74
CA PRO A 846 -9.65 17.91 -6.98
C PRO A 846 -9.13 16.49 -6.74
N LEU A 847 -9.54 15.56 -7.61
CA LEU A 847 -9.16 14.15 -7.54
C LEU A 847 -7.96 13.92 -8.45
N TYR A 848 -6.76 13.93 -7.86
CA TYR A 848 -5.54 13.75 -8.61
C TYR A 848 -5.38 12.32 -9.09
N GLN A 849 -4.49 12.13 -10.06
CA GLN A 849 -4.27 10.87 -10.71
C GLN A 849 -3.29 9.98 -9.96
N ASP A 850 -3.68 8.71 -9.77
CA ASP A 850 -2.75 7.62 -9.51
C ASP A 850 -2.05 7.20 -10.81
N SER A 851 -0.75 6.89 -10.73
CA SER A 851 0.07 6.44 -11.86
C SER A 851 -0.67 5.45 -12.78
N TYR A 852 -0.59 5.72 -14.09
CA TYR A 852 -1.41 5.14 -15.15
C TYR A 852 -1.40 3.60 -15.20
N SER A 853 -2.56 2.97 -15.47
CA SER A 853 -2.62 1.70 -16.19
C SER A 853 -3.86 1.63 -17.11
N LYS A 854 -3.65 1.50 -18.42
CA LYS A 854 -4.06 0.33 -19.22
C LYS A 854 -3.63 0.50 -20.68
N GLU A 855 -3.08 -0.57 -21.21
CA GLU A 855 -3.29 -1.02 -22.60
C GLU A 855 -3.20 0.04 -23.70
N SER A 856 -1.98 0.55 -23.91
CA SER A 856 -1.49 0.64 -25.27
C SER A 856 0.02 0.48 -25.25
N ILE A 857 0.49 -0.70 -25.66
CA ILE A 857 1.78 -0.77 -26.34
C ILE A 857 1.57 0.02 -27.64
N LYS A 858 1.65 1.35 -27.56
CA LYS A 858 2.05 2.15 -28.70
C LYS A 858 3.50 1.76 -28.92
N VAL A 859 3.69 0.80 -29.83
CA VAL A 859 4.95 0.57 -30.51
C VAL A 859 5.51 1.96 -30.81
N LEU A 860 6.62 2.31 -30.15
CA LEU A 860 7.37 3.53 -30.44
C LEU A 860 7.48 3.65 -31.96
N PRO A 861 7.13 4.79 -32.59
CA PRO A 861 7.40 4.95 -33.99
C PRO A 861 8.91 4.76 -34.20
N PRO A 862 9.33 3.85 -35.10
CA PRO A 862 10.75 3.66 -35.35
C PRO A 862 11.30 4.97 -35.91
N TYR A 863 12.33 5.50 -35.24
CA TYR A 863 13.19 6.61 -35.65
C TYR A 863 13.07 6.92 -37.15
N GLU A 864 12.35 8.00 -37.49
CA GLU A 864 11.92 8.31 -38.86
C GLU A 864 13.07 8.50 -39.87
N ASN A 865 14.32 8.53 -39.41
CA ASN A 865 15.48 8.84 -40.25
C ASN A 865 16.60 7.78 -40.26
N CYS A 866 16.37 6.54 -39.82
CA CYS A 866 17.42 5.51 -39.88
C CYS A 866 16.96 4.17 -40.47
N CYS A 867 17.92 3.40 -41.00
CA CYS A 867 17.67 2.04 -41.48
C CYS A 867 17.26 1.13 -40.32
N THR A 868 16.17 0.41 -40.48
CA THR A 868 15.61 -0.42 -39.39
C THR A 868 16.52 -1.55 -38.96
N VAL A 869 17.35 -2.07 -39.88
CA VAL A 869 18.28 -3.19 -39.65
C VAL A 869 19.62 -2.72 -39.10
N CYS A 870 20.29 -1.83 -39.82
CA CYS A 870 21.66 -1.45 -39.49
C CYS A 870 21.79 -0.12 -38.74
N LYS A 871 20.66 0.55 -38.44
CA LYS A 871 20.55 1.83 -37.73
C LYS A 871 21.33 3.02 -38.32
N LYS A 872 21.93 2.87 -39.50
CA LYS A 872 22.61 3.97 -40.22
C LYS A 872 21.60 4.99 -40.73
N ILE A 873 22.00 6.27 -40.79
CA ILE A 873 21.25 7.40 -41.34
C ILE A 873 21.84 7.76 -42.72
N PRO A 874 21.41 7.11 -43.82
CA PRO A 874 21.85 7.48 -45.17
C PRO A 874 21.02 8.65 -45.72
N GLU A 875 21.60 9.44 -46.63
CA GLU A 875 20.93 10.57 -47.28
C GLU A 875 19.64 10.19 -48.05
N LYS A 876 19.53 8.92 -48.49
CA LYS A 876 18.34 8.40 -49.20
C LYS A 876 17.92 7.04 -48.65
N LEU A 877 16.90 7.04 -47.80
CA LEU A 877 16.25 5.82 -47.30
C LEU A 877 15.19 5.31 -48.28
N LYS A 878 15.19 4.01 -48.53
CA LYS A 878 14.14 3.32 -49.28
C LYS A 878 13.09 2.82 -48.30
N ARG A 879 11.86 3.32 -48.40
CA ARG A 879 10.73 2.83 -47.60
C ARG A 879 10.14 1.56 -48.21
N CYS A 880 9.62 0.66 -47.37
CA CYS A 880 8.90 -0.51 -47.84
C CYS A 880 7.75 -0.06 -48.76
N SER A 881 7.69 -0.58 -49.99
CA SER A 881 6.67 -0.18 -50.97
C SER A 881 5.24 -0.50 -50.56
N ARG A 882 5.04 -1.47 -49.64
CA ARG A 882 3.74 -1.87 -49.10
C ARG A 882 3.24 -0.94 -47.99
N CYS A 883 3.78 -1.07 -46.77
CA CYS A 883 3.29 -0.31 -45.62
C CYS A 883 3.85 1.12 -45.56
N ARG A 884 4.93 1.45 -46.30
CA ARG A 884 5.67 2.72 -46.26
C ARG A 884 6.19 3.15 -44.87
N TYR A 885 5.97 2.34 -43.84
CA TYR A 885 6.25 2.65 -42.44
C TYR A 885 7.70 2.36 -42.04
N ILE A 886 8.33 1.34 -42.65
CA ILE A 886 9.71 0.93 -42.33
C ILE A 886 10.66 1.43 -43.42
N ALA A 887 11.79 2.01 -43.00
CA ALA A 887 12.86 2.51 -43.85
C ALA A 887 14.12 1.64 -43.83
N TYR A 888 14.74 1.45 -44.98
CA TYR A 888 15.97 0.68 -45.18
C TYR A 888 17.02 1.50 -45.93
N CYS A 889 18.30 1.33 -45.58
CA CYS A 889 19.40 1.93 -46.33
C CYS A 889 19.67 1.23 -47.67
N SER A 890 19.25 -0.04 -47.79
CA SER A 890 19.54 -0.86 -48.96
C SER A 890 18.52 -2.00 -49.12
N VAL A 891 18.49 -2.62 -50.31
CA VAL A 891 17.58 -3.75 -50.60
C VAL A 891 17.99 -4.98 -49.80
N GLU A 892 19.28 -5.13 -49.50
CA GLU A 892 19.82 -6.21 -48.68
C GLU A 892 19.31 -6.14 -47.24
N CYS A 893 19.28 -4.93 -46.64
CA CYS A 893 18.65 -4.72 -45.33
C CYS A 893 17.14 -4.99 -45.37
N GLN A 894 16.46 -4.68 -46.47
CA GLN A 894 15.04 -5.01 -46.61
C GLN A 894 14.85 -6.54 -46.69
N HIS A 895 15.66 -7.25 -47.46
CA HIS A 895 15.56 -8.71 -47.61
C HIS A 895 15.90 -9.45 -46.33
N SER A 896 16.93 -9.01 -45.59
CA SER A 896 17.28 -9.66 -44.31
C SER A 896 16.19 -9.47 -43.24
N HIS A 897 15.52 -8.32 -43.24
CA HIS A 897 14.40 -8.06 -42.32
C HIS A 897 13.07 -8.63 -42.79
N TRP A 898 12.93 -8.96 -44.08
CA TRP A 898 11.65 -9.39 -44.66
C TRP A 898 10.97 -10.57 -43.96
N PRO A 899 11.67 -11.63 -43.49
CA PRO A 899 11.03 -12.73 -42.76
C PRO A 899 10.28 -12.27 -41.51
N ILE A 900 10.82 -11.27 -40.81
CA ILE A 900 10.22 -10.69 -39.60
C ILE A 900 9.15 -9.65 -39.99
N HIS A 901 9.48 -8.76 -40.93
CA HIS A 901 8.61 -7.67 -41.33
C HIS A 901 7.31 -8.14 -42.01
N LYS A 902 7.35 -9.22 -42.80
CA LYS A 902 6.19 -9.70 -43.57
C LYS A 902 4.97 -10.00 -42.70
N ALA A 903 5.17 -10.46 -41.45
CA ALA A 903 4.09 -10.77 -40.51
C ALA A 903 3.32 -9.51 -40.04
N ILE A 904 4.02 -8.36 -39.97
CA ILE A 904 3.46 -7.08 -39.53
C ILE A 904 3.14 -6.13 -40.69
N CYS A 905 3.74 -6.31 -41.87
CA CYS A 905 3.58 -5.46 -43.06
C CYS A 905 2.16 -5.43 -43.64
N LYS A 906 1.31 -6.42 -43.33
CA LYS A 906 -0.11 -6.42 -43.71
C LYS A 906 -1.01 -5.75 -42.67
N LYS A 907 -0.52 -5.56 -41.45
CA LYS A 907 -1.24 -4.98 -40.31
C LYS A 907 -0.93 -3.49 -40.10
N LEU A 908 0.10 -2.99 -40.79
CA LEU A 908 0.56 -1.60 -40.89
C LEU A 908 0.26 -1.11 -42.29
#